data_AF-A0A6G0R7U9-F1
#
_entry.id   AF-A0A6G0R7U9-F1
#
_cell.length_a   1.000
_cell.length_b   1.000
_cell.length_c   1.000
_cell.angle_alpha   90.00
_cell.angle_beta   90.00
_cell.angle_gamma   90.00
#
_symmetry.space_group_name_H-M   'P 1'
#
loop_
_entity.id
_entity.type
_entity.pdbx_description
1 polymer ?
#
loop_
_entity_poly.entity_id
_entity_poly.type
_entity_poly.pdbx_seq_one_letter_code
_entity_poly.pdbx_strand_id
1 'polypeptide(L)'
;MKSFRLRVLRVVWLLLSLVCTVQADTLIAKVLYDVKASCNGKVTPAVKATAVPTTATCYKNVACDVVDKMYSATYCPTTDATGVYLADKKCHKTGKSASFRATRSIDGAVTIKTYATADCSGNEATNVDWDVAKATGNTCVDGADGVADTLVGGWSATPLYLELAATFSKNTDECTSPGIPILLESTTVEVDACKVSGSCTAAGSLFTRTLCSSSVNIQNDAAAIFGRMPFVIVEAFHPGKSCAPAELDNITIYLADGRCHKTGDSTSYVATRTKGLLLPGSDDTITTYTDAVCTPDKEELELPITARQEGENSCGEYSWTGILDKLIYGGGYTPLYLQSTATFESGDNHCVSPIYLDTTVVGTNACTASEDCTAAGDLFTGTLCSSTATFKDDAVAAFHSTPFVVVETFTAGADCATTSLTSIKTYTADLKCHATGAGASFLATRSESGDMTVVDFSDAACQHAIGDPLTVGADGAGRCSNDQIVYGVGESPTVLSTVLSFDNAGCTKPVQLIATNEFSCTASTVCTATSGHYLQHSCSADHFHTAATMFGVAPYVVVELYKEDDCTTLDGVQVYSSDKNCHVDIDGTSFTSTLAETGDGDLVHYSDDKCEATGDDKTTTALSVKMLGAKPPCTNSEQVKYYAFNGPANPSKTPSTPTTTTATPTSTTEAPTTTSTGSGTSDASSRFVVSSTLTVSLMLLATALGLVI
;
A
#
# COMPACT_ATOMS: atom_id res chain seq x y z
N MET A 1 12.47 14.06 -27.62
CA MET A 1 13.23 12.84 -27.30
C MET A 1 14.39 13.22 -26.40
N LYS A 2 14.25 12.91 -25.11
CA LYS A 2 15.19 13.24 -24.02
C LYS A 2 16.15 12.08 -23.82
N SER A 3 17.44 12.36 -23.63
CA SER A 3 18.38 11.43 -22.98
C SER A 3 18.59 11.90 -21.54
N PHE A 4 18.09 11.11 -20.60
CA PHE A 4 18.31 11.22 -19.16
C PHE A 4 19.82 11.19 -18.83
N ARG A 5 20.29 12.14 -18.01
CA ARG A 5 21.54 12.02 -17.26
C ARG A 5 21.25 12.32 -15.79
N LEU A 6 20.93 11.28 -15.01
CA LEU A 6 21.11 11.33 -13.56
C LEU A 6 22.61 11.19 -13.26
N ARG A 7 23.23 12.25 -12.75
CA ARG A 7 24.50 12.17 -12.01
C ARG A 7 24.19 12.40 -10.54
N VAL A 8 23.87 11.33 -9.81
CA VAL A 8 24.04 11.31 -8.36
C VAL A 8 25.47 10.87 -8.09
N LEU A 9 26.38 11.84 -8.04
CA LEU A 9 27.68 11.65 -7.40
C LEU A 9 27.54 12.26 -6.00
N ARG A 10 27.46 11.42 -4.96
CA ARG A 10 27.68 11.89 -3.58
C ARG A 10 29.13 12.36 -3.51
N VAL A 11 29.33 13.67 -3.46
CA VAL A 11 30.65 14.30 -3.37
C VAL A 11 31.16 14.11 -1.94
N VAL A 12 32.39 13.62 -1.86
CA VAL A 12 33.06 13.13 -0.65
C VAL A 12 33.75 14.29 0.07
N TRP A 13 33.66 14.31 1.40
CA TRP A 13 34.22 15.34 2.28
C TRP A 13 35.64 14.94 2.71
N LEU A 14 36.67 15.62 2.21
CA LEU A 14 38.07 15.35 2.52
C LEU A 14 38.82 16.70 2.68
N LEU A 15 39.55 16.86 3.79
CA LEU A 15 40.62 17.87 3.91
C LEU A 15 41.93 17.29 3.38
N LEU A 16 42.69 18.08 2.64
CA LEU A 16 43.95 17.70 2.00
C LEU A 16 45.06 18.60 2.57
N SER A 17 46.09 18.02 3.19
CA SER A 17 47.34 18.74 3.44
C SER A 17 48.44 18.28 2.48
N LEU A 18 49.06 19.22 1.73
CA LEU A 18 50.15 18.95 0.78
C LEU A 18 51.44 19.53 1.36
N VAL A 19 52.53 18.77 1.37
CA VAL A 19 53.87 19.29 1.73
C VAL A 19 54.68 19.43 0.44
N CYS A 20 55.29 20.58 0.23
CA CYS A 20 56.11 20.83 -0.96
C CYS A 20 57.47 20.15 -0.79
N THR A 21 57.59 18.90 -1.23
CA THR A 21 58.90 18.26 -1.44
C THR A 21 58.88 17.41 -2.70
N VAL A 22 59.92 17.59 -3.52
CA VAL A 22 60.46 16.71 -4.58
C VAL A 22 59.54 15.56 -5.01
N GLN A 23 59.06 15.62 -6.27
CA GLN A 23 58.29 14.55 -6.93
C GLN A 23 58.86 13.17 -6.58
N ALA A 24 58.16 12.44 -5.72
CA ALA A 24 58.41 11.01 -5.54
C ALA A 24 57.57 10.27 -6.59
N ASP A 25 58.23 9.47 -7.44
CA ASP A 25 57.54 8.72 -8.50
C ASP A 25 56.55 7.66 -7.97
N THR A 26 56.50 7.40 -6.65
CA THR A 26 55.59 6.44 -6.03
C THR A 26 55.24 6.80 -4.58
N LEU A 27 53.94 6.81 -4.24
CA LEU A 27 53.41 7.00 -2.89
C LEU A 27 52.74 5.73 -2.35
N ILE A 28 52.82 5.52 -1.04
CA ILE A 28 52.00 4.55 -0.31
C ILE A 28 51.07 5.30 0.63
N ALA A 29 49.76 5.17 0.44
CA ALA A 29 48.74 5.71 1.34
C ALA A 29 48.15 4.64 2.25
N LYS A 30 48.20 4.88 3.55
CA LYS A 30 47.41 4.13 4.54
C LYS A 30 46.10 4.86 4.79
N VAL A 31 45.00 4.14 4.64
CA VAL A 31 43.63 4.65 4.80
C VAL A 31 42.94 3.87 5.90
N LEU A 32 42.38 4.60 6.87
CA LEU A 32 41.69 4.05 8.03
C LEU A 32 40.18 4.23 7.88
N TYR A 33 39.44 3.19 8.24
CA TYR A 33 37.98 3.15 8.29
C TYR A 33 37.52 2.70 9.69
N ASP A 34 36.40 3.22 10.13
CA ASP A 34 35.71 2.84 11.37
C ASP A 34 34.85 1.57 11.19
N VAL A 35 34.40 1.27 9.97
CA VAL A 35 33.54 0.11 9.65
C VAL A 35 34.17 -0.77 8.56
N LYS A 36 34.14 -2.10 8.76
CA LYS A 36 34.75 -3.09 7.82
C LYS A 36 34.16 -3.00 6.42
N ALA A 37 32.84 -2.86 6.35
CA ALA A 37 32.10 -2.79 5.09
C ALA A 37 32.60 -1.62 4.23
N SER A 38 32.89 -0.48 4.85
CA SER A 38 33.37 0.74 4.19
C SER A 38 34.77 0.61 3.60
N CYS A 39 35.59 -0.26 4.20
CA CYS A 39 36.91 -0.58 3.69
C CYS A 39 36.84 -1.52 2.46
N ASN A 40 35.86 -2.44 2.43
CA ASN A 40 35.64 -3.41 1.35
C ASN A 40 34.78 -2.88 0.18
N GLY A 41 34.07 -1.78 0.38
CA GLY A 41 33.22 -1.11 -0.61
C GLY A 41 32.84 0.27 -0.08
N LYS A 42 32.73 1.29 -0.94
CA LYS A 42 32.61 2.71 -0.55
C LYS A 42 31.26 3.08 0.10
N VAL A 43 30.91 2.48 1.24
CA VAL A 43 29.62 2.72 1.93
C VAL A 43 29.68 3.95 2.83
N THR A 44 30.81 4.20 3.51
CA THR A 44 31.08 5.44 4.27
C THR A 44 32.48 5.99 3.96
N PRO A 45 32.73 7.30 4.18
CA PRO A 45 34.05 7.91 3.94
C PRO A 45 35.14 7.32 4.84
N ALA A 46 36.39 7.35 4.38
CA ALA A 46 37.54 7.07 5.24
C ALA A 46 37.67 8.15 6.31
N VAL A 47 38.02 7.75 7.54
CA VAL A 47 38.16 8.69 8.67
C VAL A 47 39.51 9.40 8.63
N LYS A 48 40.56 8.72 8.18
CA LYS A 48 41.90 9.30 8.02
C LYS A 48 42.65 8.64 6.88
N ALA A 49 43.41 9.43 6.12
CA ALA A 49 44.41 8.90 5.19
C ALA A 49 45.77 9.60 5.39
N THR A 50 46.84 8.84 5.23
CA THR A 50 48.22 9.33 5.33
C THR A 50 49.02 8.72 4.19
N ALA A 51 49.57 9.54 3.30
CA ALA A 51 50.48 9.08 2.27
C ALA A 51 51.92 9.48 2.59
N VAL A 52 52.85 8.58 2.28
CA VAL A 52 54.29 8.79 2.48
C VAL A 52 55.01 8.47 1.16
N PRO A 53 55.96 9.31 0.72
CA PRO A 53 56.90 8.99 -0.34
C PRO A 53 57.61 7.66 -0.10
N THR A 54 57.73 6.84 -1.13
CA THR A 54 58.47 5.57 -1.05
C THR A 54 59.32 5.36 -2.29
N THR A 55 60.45 4.69 -2.11
CA THR A 55 61.26 4.16 -3.21
C THR A 55 60.89 2.71 -3.55
N ALA A 56 59.98 2.10 -2.78
CA ALA A 56 59.48 0.75 -3.01
C ALA A 56 58.25 0.73 -3.93
N THR A 57 58.08 -0.34 -4.70
CA THR A 57 56.86 -0.57 -5.48
C THR A 57 55.64 -0.64 -4.56
N CYS A 58 54.65 0.21 -4.82
CA CYS A 58 53.41 0.21 -4.05
C CYS A 58 52.49 -0.92 -4.52
N TYR A 59 52.12 -1.81 -3.59
CA TYR A 59 51.11 -2.84 -3.81
C TYR A 59 49.81 -2.46 -3.11
N LYS A 60 48.72 -2.32 -3.87
CA LYS A 60 47.39 -2.09 -3.32
C LYS A 60 46.99 -3.28 -2.45
N ASN A 61 46.62 -3.03 -1.21
CA ASN A 61 46.12 -4.05 -0.30
C ASN A 61 44.78 -3.59 0.31
N VAL A 62 43.70 -4.32 -0.01
CA VAL A 62 42.34 -4.09 0.53
C VAL A 62 41.90 -5.28 1.38
N ALA A 63 42.83 -5.90 2.11
CA ALA A 63 42.50 -6.96 3.07
C ALA A 63 41.66 -6.43 4.25
N CYS A 64 41.66 -5.10 4.45
CA CYS A 64 40.94 -4.43 5.54
C CYS A 64 41.28 -5.03 6.89
N ASP A 65 42.59 -5.19 7.10
CA ASP A 65 43.14 -5.77 8.30
C ASP A 65 42.73 -4.93 9.50
N VAL A 66 42.35 -5.61 10.59
CA VAL A 66 41.98 -4.95 11.82
C VAL A 66 43.24 -4.46 12.51
N VAL A 67 43.42 -3.15 12.54
CA VAL A 67 44.48 -2.48 13.30
C VAL A 67 43.79 -1.65 14.37
N ASP A 68 43.97 -2.02 15.64
CA ASP A 68 43.43 -1.30 16.79
C ASP A 68 41.91 -1.02 16.74
N LYS A 69 41.13 -2.03 16.32
CA LYS A 69 39.66 -1.95 16.12
C LYS A 69 39.22 -1.01 14.99
N MET A 70 40.15 -0.59 14.13
CA MET A 70 39.88 0.10 12.86
C MET A 70 40.24 -0.82 11.70
N TYR A 71 39.74 -0.52 10.51
CA TYR A 71 40.03 -1.28 9.29
C TYR A 71 41.00 -0.49 8.43
N SER A 72 42.19 -1.05 8.22
CA SER A 72 43.27 -0.39 7.46
C SER A 72 43.35 -0.96 6.05
N ALA A 73 43.50 -0.08 5.07
CA ALA A 73 43.79 -0.44 3.69
C ALA A 73 44.96 0.38 3.13
N THR A 74 45.67 -0.20 2.17
CA THR A 74 46.80 0.43 1.49
C THR A 74 46.42 0.76 0.05
N TYR A 75 46.59 2.03 -0.32
CA TYR A 75 46.35 2.57 -1.66
C TYR A 75 47.63 3.17 -2.22
N CYS A 76 47.70 3.25 -3.56
CA CYS A 76 48.84 3.78 -4.30
C CYS A 76 48.41 5.03 -5.08
N PRO A 77 48.25 6.20 -4.43
CA PRO A 77 47.83 7.41 -5.10
C PRO A 77 48.96 8.03 -5.93
N THR A 78 48.59 8.90 -6.87
CA THR A 78 49.52 9.69 -7.70
C THR A 78 49.58 11.17 -7.30
N THR A 79 49.02 11.52 -6.13
CA THR A 79 48.94 12.89 -5.61
C THR A 79 49.47 12.96 -4.18
N ASP A 80 50.38 13.89 -3.92
CA ASP A 80 51.17 14.03 -2.68
C ASP A 80 50.37 14.56 -1.47
N ALA A 81 49.43 13.80 -0.91
CA ALA A 81 48.73 14.19 0.32
C ALA A 81 49.34 13.55 1.57
N THR A 82 49.97 14.33 2.46
CA THR A 82 50.62 13.83 3.68
C THR A 82 49.62 13.52 4.80
N GLY A 83 48.42 14.10 4.77
CA GLY A 83 47.39 13.88 5.76
C GLY A 83 46.00 14.31 5.28
N VAL A 84 45.00 13.48 5.60
CA VAL A 84 43.59 13.73 5.30
C VAL A 84 42.77 13.42 6.54
N TYR A 85 41.89 14.34 6.90
CA TYR A 85 41.01 14.23 8.06
C TYR A 85 39.55 14.45 7.65
N LEU A 86 38.65 13.63 8.18
CA LEU A 86 37.21 13.84 8.06
C LEU A 86 36.78 14.98 8.99
N ALA A 87 36.30 16.10 8.43
CA ALA A 87 35.86 17.27 9.20
C ALA A 87 34.36 17.30 9.41
N ASP A 88 33.91 16.50 10.37
CA ASP A 88 32.53 16.43 10.81
C ASP A 88 32.37 16.81 12.30
N LYS A 89 33.35 17.46 12.95
CA LYS A 89 33.40 17.68 14.43
C LYS A 89 33.38 16.40 15.29
N LYS A 90 33.03 15.22 14.79
CA LYS A 90 32.95 13.98 15.57
C LYS A 90 34.33 13.53 16.00
N CYS A 91 34.36 12.76 17.09
CA CYS A 91 35.57 12.10 17.52
C CYS A 91 35.89 10.89 16.65
N HIS A 92 37.04 10.94 15.98
CA HIS A 92 37.54 9.84 15.17
C HIS A 92 38.79 9.25 15.79
N LYS A 93 38.80 7.93 15.99
CA LYS A 93 40.01 7.23 16.47
C LYS A 93 41.08 7.24 15.37
N THR A 94 42.34 7.26 15.77
CA THR A 94 43.49 7.05 14.88
C THR A 94 44.36 5.88 15.33
N GLY A 95 44.04 5.30 16.49
CA GLY A 95 44.68 4.15 17.09
C GLY A 95 44.05 3.84 18.45
N LYS A 96 44.66 2.92 19.22
CA LYS A 96 44.13 2.45 20.51
C LYS A 96 43.92 3.55 21.57
N SER A 97 44.76 4.59 21.54
CA SER A 97 44.79 5.67 22.53
C SER A 97 44.94 7.04 21.88
N ALA A 98 44.55 7.18 20.62
CA ALA A 98 44.67 8.44 19.93
C ALA A 98 43.42 8.70 19.09
N SER A 99 43.01 9.95 19.04
CA SER A 99 41.84 10.39 18.29
C SER A 99 42.01 11.81 17.79
N PHE A 100 41.10 12.25 16.93
CA PHE A 100 41.05 13.62 16.45
C PHE A 100 39.62 14.12 16.27
N ARG A 101 39.48 15.43 16.25
CA ARG A 101 38.33 16.16 15.71
C ARG A 101 38.83 17.14 14.68
N ALA A 102 38.11 17.28 13.57
CA ALA A 102 38.44 18.27 12.55
C ALA A 102 37.20 19.09 12.18
N THR A 103 37.43 20.36 11.87
CA THR A 103 36.41 21.28 11.37
C THR A 103 36.96 22.09 10.20
N ARG A 104 36.07 22.48 9.30
CA ARG A 104 36.33 23.43 8.24
C ARG A 104 35.15 24.40 8.17
N SER A 105 35.41 25.67 8.42
CA SER A 105 34.42 26.72 8.25
C SER A 105 34.21 27.04 6.76
N ILE A 106 33.08 27.67 6.45
CA ILE A 106 32.74 28.07 5.07
C ILE A 106 33.73 29.11 4.52
N ASP A 107 34.24 29.98 5.40
CA ASP A 107 35.25 30.99 5.09
C ASP A 107 36.63 30.38 4.79
N GLY A 108 36.79 29.07 5.00
CA GLY A 108 38.01 28.33 4.75
C GLY A 108 38.90 28.14 5.98
N ALA A 109 38.52 28.67 7.16
CA ALA A 109 39.24 28.38 8.40
C ALA A 109 39.18 26.87 8.73
N VAL A 110 40.26 26.32 9.28
CA VAL A 110 40.41 24.89 9.55
C VAL A 110 40.92 24.69 10.97
N THR A 111 40.29 23.77 11.70
CA THR A 111 40.79 23.33 13.00
C THR A 111 40.97 21.81 13.00
N ILE A 112 42.12 21.31 13.45
CA ILE A 112 42.39 19.89 13.69
C ILE A 112 42.94 19.73 15.10
N LYS A 113 42.17 19.06 15.94
CA LYS A 113 42.53 18.77 17.33
C LYS A 113 42.82 17.30 17.46
N THR A 114 44.03 16.93 17.89
CA THR A 114 44.39 15.55 18.19
C THR A 114 44.44 15.34 19.70
N TYR A 115 44.09 14.12 20.13
CA TYR A 115 44.01 13.75 21.53
C TYR A 115 44.83 12.49 21.78
N ALA A 116 45.46 12.42 22.95
CA ALA A 116 46.15 11.23 23.45
C ALA A 116 45.19 10.23 24.13
N THR A 117 43.89 10.38 23.89
CA THR A 117 42.83 9.48 24.30
C THR A 117 42.06 9.01 23.07
N ALA A 118 41.31 7.92 23.19
CA ALA A 118 40.57 7.34 22.06
C ALA A 118 39.16 7.91 21.89
N ASP A 119 38.68 8.73 22.84
CA ASP A 119 37.34 9.27 22.93
C ASP A 119 37.32 10.81 22.86
N CYS A 120 38.43 11.41 22.43
CA CYS A 120 38.63 12.85 22.37
C CYS A 120 38.38 13.55 23.71
N SER A 121 38.62 12.85 24.82
CA SER A 121 38.57 13.39 26.17
C SER A 121 39.95 13.87 26.64
N GLY A 122 39.97 14.80 27.59
CA GLY A 122 41.22 15.35 28.14
C GLY A 122 41.85 16.45 27.28
N ASN A 123 43.07 16.83 27.62
CA ASN A 123 43.77 17.92 26.95
C ASN A 123 44.18 17.52 25.52
N GLU A 124 44.04 18.47 24.61
CA GLU A 124 44.49 18.33 23.22
C GLU A 124 46.00 18.10 23.20
N ALA A 125 46.43 17.02 22.56
CA ALA A 125 47.85 16.68 22.39
C ALA A 125 48.51 17.59 21.34
N THR A 126 47.74 18.00 20.33
CA THR A 126 48.14 19.02 19.35
C THR A 126 46.88 19.70 18.84
N ASN A 127 46.92 21.03 18.73
CA ASN A 127 45.86 21.81 18.10
C ASN A 127 46.44 22.55 16.91
N VAL A 128 45.84 22.31 15.76
CA VAL A 128 46.06 23.07 14.54
C VAL A 128 44.86 23.97 14.40
N ASP A 129 45.08 25.28 14.51
CA ASP A 129 44.04 26.28 14.33
C ASP A 129 44.51 27.29 13.30
N TRP A 130 43.98 27.14 12.09
CA TRP A 130 44.35 27.93 10.93
C TRP A 130 43.18 28.82 10.56
N ASP A 131 43.37 30.12 10.75
CA ASP A 131 42.49 31.14 10.19
C ASP A 131 42.49 31.09 8.66
N VAL A 132 41.54 31.83 8.06
CA VAL A 132 41.35 31.88 6.60
C VAL A 132 42.64 32.23 5.87
N ALA A 133 43.43 33.17 6.38
CA ALA A 133 44.67 33.63 5.74
C ALA A 133 45.73 32.52 5.71
N LYS A 134 45.88 31.78 6.83
CA LYS A 134 46.78 30.61 6.91
C LYS A 134 46.32 29.44 6.05
N ALA A 135 45.01 29.21 5.98
CA ALA A 135 44.44 28.10 5.21
C ALA A 135 44.43 28.36 3.70
N THR A 136 44.39 29.62 3.26
CA THR A 136 44.36 30.00 1.82
C THR A 136 45.69 30.54 1.29
N GLY A 137 46.60 30.94 2.18
CA GLY A 137 47.96 31.38 1.85
C GLY A 137 48.83 30.22 1.41
N ASN A 138 48.75 29.84 0.13
CA ASN A 138 49.63 28.85 -0.52
C ASN A 138 51.07 29.36 -0.67
N THR A 139 51.74 29.73 0.42
CA THR A 139 53.10 30.25 0.36
C THR A 139 54.08 29.20 0.83
N CYS A 140 54.73 28.50 -0.10
CA CYS A 140 55.95 27.73 0.15
C CYS A 140 57.15 28.66 0.37
N VAL A 141 56.99 29.68 1.22
CA VAL A 141 57.99 30.74 1.45
C VAL A 141 58.09 30.99 2.95
N ASP A 142 59.30 30.89 3.50
CA ASP A 142 59.60 31.28 4.88
C ASP A 142 59.23 32.75 5.10
N GLY A 143 58.38 33.03 6.10
CA GLY A 143 58.17 34.38 6.65
C GLY A 143 56.98 35.20 6.12
N ALA A 144 56.05 34.62 5.35
CA ALA A 144 54.71 35.18 5.17
C ALA A 144 53.71 34.42 6.06
N ASP A 145 52.54 35.01 6.34
CA ASP A 145 51.57 34.61 7.39
C ASP A 145 51.01 33.16 7.31
N GLY A 146 51.53 32.28 6.46
CA GLY A 146 51.22 30.85 6.35
C GLY A 146 52.16 29.93 7.16
N VAL A 147 51.81 28.65 7.26
CA VAL A 147 52.69 27.63 7.85
C VAL A 147 53.73 27.22 6.81
N ALA A 148 55.02 27.37 7.14
CA ALA A 148 56.10 26.92 6.28
C ALA A 148 55.89 25.46 5.83
N ASP A 149 56.09 25.23 4.53
CA ASP A 149 56.02 23.92 3.89
C ASP A 149 54.70 23.14 3.98
N THR A 150 53.59 23.77 4.42
CA THR A 150 52.28 23.09 4.57
C THR A 150 51.16 23.81 3.80
N LEU A 151 50.64 23.16 2.76
CA LEU A 151 49.40 23.54 2.09
C LEU A 151 48.21 22.91 2.81
N VAL A 152 47.13 23.66 2.98
CA VAL A 152 45.90 23.19 3.61
C VAL A 152 44.73 23.48 2.69
N GLY A 153 43.98 22.46 2.31
CA GLY A 153 42.80 22.61 1.47
C GLY A 153 41.69 21.69 1.95
N GLY A 154 40.45 21.97 1.55
CA GLY A 154 39.31 21.12 1.86
C GLY A 154 38.10 21.54 1.06
N TRP A 155 37.18 20.61 0.86
CA TRP A 155 35.95 20.86 0.10
C TRP A 155 34.77 20.96 1.05
N SER A 156 33.95 21.99 0.86
CA SER A 156 32.74 22.26 1.64
C SER A 156 32.97 22.58 3.14
N ALA A 157 31.93 23.02 3.85
CA ALA A 157 32.00 23.38 5.27
C ALA A 157 31.52 22.22 6.17
N THR A 158 32.02 22.12 7.40
CA THR A 158 31.57 21.11 8.37
C THR A 158 30.06 21.25 8.62
N PRO A 159 29.29 20.15 8.60
CA PRO A 159 27.84 20.20 8.84
C PRO A 159 27.51 20.82 10.19
N LEU A 160 26.41 21.58 10.23
CA LEU A 160 25.76 21.96 11.48
C LEU A 160 25.06 20.75 12.08
N TYR A 161 25.23 20.56 13.40
CA TYR A 161 24.54 19.55 14.18
C TYR A 161 23.27 20.15 14.77
N LEU A 162 22.17 19.42 14.65
CA LEU A 162 20.85 19.90 14.97
C LEU A 162 20.25 19.08 16.10
N GLU A 163 19.82 19.76 17.14
CA GLU A 163 18.87 19.24 18.10
C GLU A 163 17.47 19.58 17.61
N LEU A 164 16.63 18.56 17.37
CA LEU A 164 15.27 18.72 16.90
C LEU A 164 14.29 18.53 18.07
N ALA A 165 13.51 19.56 18.37
CA ALA A 165 12.34 19.44 19.22
C ALA A 165 11.17 18.90 18.39
N ALA A 166 10.86 17.62 18.54
CA ALA A 166 9.72 16.96 17.89
C ALA A 166 8.47 17.11 18.76
N THR A 167 7.41 17.65 18.21
CA THR A 167 6.14 17.92 18.88
C THR A 167 5.07 16.96 18.39
N PHE A 168 4.25 16.45 19.32
CA PHE A 168 3.19 15.46 19.09
C PHE A 168 1.87 15.94 19.68
N SER A 169 0.76 15.63 19.00
CA SER A 169 -0.60 15.88 19.49
C SER A 169 -0.94 14.93 20.64
N LYS A 170 -1.71 15.40 21.63
CA LYS A 170 -2.18 14.60 22.78
C LYS A 170 -3.36 13.67 22.44
N ASN A 171 -4.02 13.90 21.31
CA ASN A 171 -5.23 13.16 20.91
C ASN A 171 -4.91 11.79 20.29
N THR A 172 -3.62 11.57 19.99
CA THR A 172 -3.02 10.31 19.58
C THR A 172 -2.02 9.98 20.69
N ASP A 173 -2.21 8.92 21.48
CA ASP A 173 -1.30 8.51 22.58
C ASP A 173 0.15 8.15 22.12
N GLU A 174 0.53 8.56 20.91
CA GLU A 174 1.73 8.15 20.20
C GLU A 174 2.91 9.10 20.41
N CYS A 175 3.18 9.44 21.67
CA CYS A 175 4.58 9.71 22.03
C CYS A 175 5.34 8.40 22.34
N THR A 176 4.77 7.27 21.92
CA THR A 176 5.34 5.93 21.86
C THR A 176 5.80 5.62 20.44
N SER A 177 6.96 4.98 20.28
CA SER A 177 7.41 4.52 18.97
C SER A 177 6.49 3.41 18.44
N PRO A 178 5.99 3.48 17.19
CA PRO A 178 6.20 4.53 16.19
C PRO A 178 5.10 5.60 16.25
N GLY A 179 5.43 6.79 16.72
CA GLY A 179 4.55 7.96 16.68
C GLY A 179 5.09 8.99 15.74
N ILE A 180 4.21 9.59 14.93
CA ILE A 180 4.59 10.58 13.91
C ILE A 180 4.44 11.98 14.52
N PRO A 181 5.53 12.79 14.60
CA PRO A 181 5.42 14.15 15.08
C PRO A 181 4.62 15.02 14.10
N ILE A 182 3.99 16.06 14.61
CA ILE A 182 3.31 17.07 13.80
C ILE A 182 4.29 18.17 13.38
N LEU A 183 5.24 18.53 14.24
CA LEU A 183 6.19 19.61 14.00
C LEU A 183 7.59 19.21 14.49
N LEU A 184 8.64 19.58 13.75
CA LEU A 184 10.02 19.56 14.25
C LEU A 184 10.63 20.94 14.15
N GLU A 185 11.26 21.40 15.21
CA GLU A 185 12.00 22.67 15.25
C GLU A 185 13.46 22.40 15.61
N SER A 186 14.39 22.93 14.82
CA SER A 186 15.81 22.70 15.02
C SER A 186 16.47 23.83 15.80
N THR A 187 17.43 23.47 16.64
CA THR A 187 18.45 24.39 17.16
C THR A 187 19.85 23.84 16.86
N THR A 188 20.80 24.72 16.54
CA THR A 188 22.19 24.29 16.32
C THR A 188 22.86 23.99 17.66
N VAL A 189 23.50 22.82 17.76
CA VAL A 189 24.21 22.39 18.97
C VAL A 189 25.61 21.87 18.62
N GLU A 190 26.47 21.70 19.63
CA GLU A 190 27.72 20.98 19.44
C GLU A 190 27.46 19.48 19.20
N VAL A 191 28.34 18.84 18.43
CA VAL A 191 28.15 17.45 17.94
C VAL A 191 27.86 16.41 19.02
N ASP A 192 28.42 16.58 20.23
CA ASP A 192 28.22 15.66 21.35
C ASP A 192 27.18 16.17 22.37
N ALA A 193 26.62 17.35 22.15
CA ALA A 193 25.63 17.95 23.04
C ALA A 193 24.23 17.38 22.80
N CYS A 194 23.88 17.08 21.53
CA CYS A 194 22.57 16.52 21.22
C CYS A 194 22.40 15.13 21.84
N LYS A 195 21.36 14.96 22.66
CA LYS A 195 21.00 13.69 23.27
C LYS A 195 19.54 13.38 22.99
N VAL A 196 19.29 12.33 22.22
CA VAL A 196 17.94 11.83 21.95
C VAL A 196 17.25 11.49 23.27
N SER A 197 16.06 12.04 23.50
CA SER A 197 15.31 11.73 24.72
C SER A 197 14.83 10.26 24.68
N GLY A 198 14.92 9.57 25.81
CA GLY A 198 14.43 8.19 25.94
C GLY A 198 12.91 8.08 26.03
N SER A 199 12.23 9.17 26.43
CA SER A 199 10.78 9.28 26.55
C SER A 199 10.33 10.69 26.22
N CYS A 200 9.02 10.87 26.07
CA CYS A 200 8.44 12.18 25.85
C CYS A 200 8.18 12.94 27.15
N THR A 201 8.14 14.26 27.04
CA THR A 201 7.81 15.18 28.12
C THR A 201 6.52 15.91 27.78
N ALA A 202 5.61 16.06 28.74
CA ALA A 202 4.42 16.88 28.56
C ALA A 202 4.78 18.36 28.50
N ALA A 203 4.26 19.07 27.51
CA ALA A 203 4.43 20.51 27.30
C ALA A 203 3.05 21.14 27.05
N GLY A 204 2.40 21.60 28.11
CA GLY A 204 1.02 22.10 28.04
C GLY A 204 0.05 21.03 27.56
N SER A 205 -0.63 21.28 26.44
CA SER A 205 -1.53 20.30 25.80
C SER A 205 -0.84 19.36 24.79
N LEU A 206 0.49 19.39 24.68
CA LEU A 206 1.27 18.65 23.68
C LEU A 206 2.31 17.77 24.36
N PHE A 207 2.95 16.89 23.59
CA PHE A 207 4.14 16.16 24.02
C PHE A 207 5.33 16.55 23.17
N THR A 208 6.52 16.58 23.77
CA THR A 208 7.77 16.87 23.07
C THR A 208 8.83 15.80 23.33
N ARG A 209 9.71 15.62 22.35
CA ARG A 209 10.87 14.73 22.41
C ARG A 209 12.04 15.34 21.64
N THR A 210 13.25 15.17 22.16
CA THR A 210 14.47 15.55 21.45
C THR A 210 14.92 14.45 20.49
N LEU A 211 15.17 14.82 19.24
CA LEU A 211 15.85 14.01 18.23
C LEU A 211 17.14 14.71 17.78
N CYS A 212 18.04 13.99 17.13
CA CYS A 212 19.32 14.53 16.66
C CYS A 212 19.46 14.33 15.16
N SER A 213 19.90 15.37 14.46
CA SER A 213 20.13 15.35 13.01
C SER A 213 21.31 16.28 12.64
N SER A 214 21.50 16.53 11.35
CA SER A 214 22.44 17.52 10.83
C SER A 214 21.88 18.19 9.58
N SER A 215 22.37 19.39 9.28
CA SER A 215 22.05 20.14 8.04
C SER A 215 22.22 19.34 6.74
N VAL A 216 23.09 18.32 6.71
CA VAL A 216 23.30 17.48 5.51
C VAL A 216 22.35 16.28 5.45
N ASN A 217 21.86 15.81 6.58
CA ASN A 217 20.99 14.62 6.66
C ASN A 217 19.52 14.96 6.90
N ILE A 218 19.18 16.22 7.18
CA ILE A 218 17.87 16.64 7.64
C ILE A 218 16.71 16.14 6.76
N GLN A 219 16.88 16.15 5.44
CA GLN A 219 15.85 15.62 4.52
C GLN A 219 15.65 14.12 4.66
N ASN A 220 16.73 13.35 4.78
CA ASN A 220 16.67 11.89 4.91
C ASN A 220 16.13 11.51 6.29
N ASP A 221 16.56 12.22 7.33
CA ASP A 221 16.12 12.01 8.70
C ASP A 221 14.63 12.36 8.82
N ALA A 222 14.16 13.47 8.23
CA ALA A 222 12.75 13.81 8.15
C ALA A 222 11.95 12.72 7.41
N ALA A 223 12.42 12.25 6.25
CA ALA A 223 11.76 11.17 5.53
C ALA A 223 11.67 9.87 6.35
N ALA A 224 12.68 9.57 7.17
CA ALA A 224 12.65 8.43 8.08
C ALA A 224 11.68 8.64 9.26
N ILE A 225 11.59 9.86 9.80
CA ILE A 225 10.72 10.23 10.92
C ILE A 225 9.24 10.22 10.49
N PHE A 226 8.90 10.85 9.37
CA PHE A 226 7.53 10.94 8.85
C PHE A 226 7.10 9.68 8.08
N GLY A 227 8.06 8.87 7.63
CA GLY A 227 7.79 7.64 6.90
C GLY A 227 7.07 7.90 5.57
N ARG A 228 5.79 7.52 5.50
CA ARG A 228 4.95 7.73 4.31
C ARG A 228 4.21 9.08 4.33
N MET A 229 4.24 9.78 5.46
CA MET A 229 3.52 11.03 5.59
C MET A 229 4.26 12.15 4.85
N PRO A 230 3.52 13.03 4.16
CA PRO A 230 4.10 14.20 3.51
C PRO A 230 4.63 15.20 4.54
N PHE A 231 5.70 15.90 4.21
CA PHE A 231 6.29 16.93 5.07
C PHE A 231 6.93 18.03 4.24
N VAL A 232 6.98 19.23 4.83
CA VAL A 232 7.65 20.41 4.28
C VAL A 232 8.71 20.90 5.25
N ILE A 233 9.93 21.06 4.77
CA ILE A 233 11.10 21.61 5.46
C ILE A 233 11.22 23.08 5.07
N VAL A 234 11.35 23.93 6.07
CA VAL A 234 11.62 25.36 5.95
C VAL A 234 12.92 25.65 6.68
N GLU A 235 13.99 25.94 5.94
CA GLU A 235 15.22 26.47 6.49
C GLU A 235 15.15 28.00 6.49
N ALA A 236 15.33 28.63 7.65
CA ALA A 236 15.37 30.08 7.79
C ALA A 236 16.82 30.53 8.00
N PHE A 237 17.19 31.63 7.35
CA PHE A 237 18.53 32.22 7.41
C PHE A 237 18.46 33.62 8.02
N HIS A 238 19.58 34.08 8.57
CA HIS A 238 19.68 35.44 9.08
C HIS A 238 19.40 36.47 7.96
N PRO A 239 18.68 37.57 8.24
CA PRO A 239 18.25 38.49 7.20
C PRO A 239 19.38 39.08 6.35
N GLY A 240 19.19 39.10 5.03
CA GLY A 240 20.13 39.72 4.08
C GLY A 240 21.42 38.92 3.86
N LYS A 241 21.41 37.61 4.18
CA LYS A 241 22.58 36.74 4.07
C LYS A 241 22.52 35.77 2.89
N SER A 242 21.57 35.95 1.98
CA SER A 242 21.46 35.20 0.72
C SER A 242 21.56 33.68 0.94
N CYS A 243 20.94 33.19 2.01
CA CYS A 243 21.00 31.81 2.50
C CYS A 243 22.41 31.18 2.51
N ALA A 244 23.43 31.93 2.91
CA ALA A 244 24.72 31.35 3.15
C ALA A 244 24.57 30.22 4.21
N PRO A 245 25.08 29.00 3.97
CA PRO A 245 24.91 27.88 4.90
C PRO A 245 25.39 28.15 6.33
N ALA A 246 26.36 29.06 6.50
CA ALA A 246 26.85 29.48 7.82
C ALA A 246 25.91 30.44 8.56
N GLU A 247 24.91 30.98 7.87
CA GLU A 247 23.94 31.95 8.39
C GLU A 247 22.56 31.30 8.59
N LEU A 248 22.49 29.95 8.52
CA LEU A 248 21.31 29.18 8.88
C LEU A 248 20.96 29.48 10.35
N ASP A 249 19.76 30.01 10.56
CA ASP A 249 19.23 30.36 11.88
C ASP A 249 18.51 29.14 12.49
N ASN A 250 17.50 28.63 11.79
CA ASN A 250 16.73 27.47 12.22
C ASN A 250 16.15 26.70 11.04
N ILE A 251 15.67 25.49 11.32
CA ILE A 251 14.90 24.65 10.41
C ILE A 251 13.61 24.26 11.11
N THR A 252 12.48 24.48 10.46
CA THR A 252 11.17 23.99 10.89
C THR A 252 10.66 22.97 9.89
N ILE A 253 10.11 21.85 10.36
CA ILE A 253 9.56 20.80 9.52
C ILE A 253 8.11 20.53 9.91
N TYR A 254 7.20 20.70 8.97
CA TYR A 254 5.76 20.58 9.15
C TYR A 254 5.24 19.26 8.57
N LEU A 255 4.41 18.55 9.32
CA LEU A 255 3.56 17.49 8.76
C LEU A 255 2.58 18.14 7.77
N ALA A 256 2.65 17.73 6.50
CA ALA A 256 1.92 18.35 5.40
C ALA A 256 0.72 17.50 4.94
N ASP A 257 -0.07 17.02 5.89
CA ASP A 257 -1.25 16.17 5.63
C ASP A 257 -2.53 16.99 5.34
N GLY A 258 -2.44 18.32 5.31
CA GLY A 258 -3.56 19.23 5.10
C GLY A 258 -4.50 19.39 6.30
N ARG A 259 -4.22 18.74 7.44
CA ARG A 259 -5.02 18.87 8.66
C ARG A 259 -4.56 20.06 9.50
N CYS A 260 -5.46 20.51 10.37
CA CYS A 260 -5.12 21.48 11.40
C CYS A 260 -4.33 20.81 12.53
N HIS A 261 -3.14 21.32 12.81
CA HIS A 261 -2.26 20.83 13.85
C HIS A 261 -2.01 21.92 14.90
N LYS A 262 -2.35 21.62 16.15
CA LYS A 262 -2.10 22.51 17.29
C LYS A 262 -0.61 22.53 17.65
N THR A 263 0.01 23.70 17.66
CA THR A 263 1.45 23.90 18.02
C THR A 263 1.65 24.52 19.39
N GLY A 264 0.58 25.07 19.97
CA GLY A 264 0.56 25.65 21.31
C GLY A 264 -0.87 25.89 21.76
N ASP A 265 -1.07 26.38 22.98
CA ASP A 265 -2.44 26.59 23.52
C ASP A 265 -3.28 27.61 22.75
N SER A 266 -2.63 28.44 21.94
CA SER A 266 -3.27 29.46 21.11
C SER A 266 -2.66 29.54 19.71
N THR A 267 -2.01 28.47 19.23
CA THR A 267 -1.40 28.49 17.89
C THR A 267 -1.59 27.14 17.20
N SER A 268 -1.77 27.19 15.88
CA SER A 268 -1.90 26.01 15.03
C SER A 268 -1.39 26.29 13.62
N TYR A 269 -1.25 25.26 12.80
CA TYR A 269 -0.95 25.40 11.39
C TYR A 269 -1.69 24.37 10.54
N VAL A 270 -1.79 24.66 9.25
CA VAL A 270 -2.15 23.71 8.19
C VAL A 270 -1.00 23.73 7.18
N ALA A 271 -0.55 22.56 6.73
CA ALA A 271 0.43 22.47 5.65
C ALA A 271 -0.01 21.46 4.59
N THR A 272 0.20 21.80 3.32
CA THR A 272 -0.07 20.91 2.18
C THR A 272 1.13 20.88 1.24
N ARG A 273 1.32 19.74 0.56
CA ARG A 273 2.31 19.53 -0.49
C ARG A 273 1.65 18.93 -1.72
N THR A 274 1.62 19.65 -2.83
CA THR A 274 0.90 19.26 -4.04
C THR A 274 1.87 19.05 -5.20
N LYS A 275 1.71 17.95 -5.95
CA LYS A 275 2.55 17.69 -7.13
C LYS A 275 2.21 18.67 -8.25
N GLY A 276 3.08 19.66 -8.47
CA GLY A 276 2.93 20.61 -9.57
C GLY A 276 3.00 19.96 -10.96
N LEU A 277 1.89 20.03 -11.70
CA LEU A 277 1.83 19.78 -13.14
C LEU A 277 1.54 21.12 -13.84
N LEU A 278 2.57 21.91 -14.14
CA LEU A 278 2.57 22.93 -15.22
C LEU A 278 1.34 23.88 -15.37
N LEU A 279 0.51 24.04 -14.34
CA LEU A 279 -0.62 24.96 -14.29
C LEU A 279 -0.37 25.96 -13.14
N PRO A 280 -0.70 27.26 -13.32
CA PRO A 280 -0.50 28.25 -12.26
C PRO A 280 -1.45 27.95 -11.08
N GLY A 281 -0.90 27.72 -9.88
CA GLY A 281 -1.66 27.61 -8.62
C GLY A 281 -1.64 26.28 -7.86
N SER A 282 -0.78 25.32 -8.18
CA SER A 282 -0.56 24.15 -7.32
C SER A 282 0.70 24.38 -6.48
N ASP A 283 0.49 25.11 -5.38
CA ASP A 283 1.52 25.63 -4.50
C ASP A 283 1.47 24.82 -3.19
N ASP A 284 2.61 24.34 -2.69
CA ASP A 284 2.64 23.83 -1.32
C ASP A 284 2.26 25.00 -0.41
N THR A 285 1.49 24.76 0.64
CA THR A 285 1.06 25.85 1.53
C THR A 285 1.49 25.55 2.95
N ILE A 286 1.89 26.59 3.66
CA ILE A 286 1.97 26.58 5.11
C ILE A 286 1.18 27.79 5.58
N THR A 287 0.10 27.54 6.30
CA THR A 287 -0.71 28.57 6.93
C THR A 287 -0.60 28.43 8.44
N THR A 288 -0.14 29.47 9.13
CA THR A 288 -0.11 29.52 10.60
C THR A 288 -1.24 30.37 11.14
N TYR A 289 -1.76 30.01 12.31
CA TYR A 289 -2.92 30.62 12.94
C TYR A 289 -2.62 31.04 14.38
N THR A 290 -3.27 32.13 14.80
CA THR A 290 -3.23 32.69 16.17
C THR A 290 -4.26 32.06 17.11
N ASP A 291 -4.85 30.94 16.72
CA ASP A 291 -5.68 30.10 17.56
C ASP A 291 -5.24 28.63 17.48
N ALA A 292 -5.86 27.73 18.24
CA ALA A 292 -5.49 26.32 18.29
C ALA A 292 -6.31 25.43 17.33
N VAL A 293 -7.19 26.00 16.52
CA VAL A 293 -8.21 25.28 15.73
C VAL A 293 -8.26 25.69 14.27
N CYS A 294 -7.28 26.48 13.80
CA CYS A 294 -7.15 26.94 12.43
C CYS A 294 -8.38 27.69 11.92
N THR A 295 -8.90 28.63 12.70
CA THR A 295 -10.03 29.47 12.25
C THR A 295 -9.56 30.36 11.08
N PRO A 296 -10.25 30.37 9.92
CA PRO A 296 -9.83 31.17 8.76
C PRO A 296 -9.58 32.65 9.06
N ASP A 297 -10.41 33.28 9.89
CA ASP A 297 -10.26 34.70 10.28
C ASP A 297 -9.10 34.96 11.28
N LYS A 298 -8.32 33.92 11.64
CA LYS A 298 -7.19 33.96 12.59
C LYS A 298 -5.85 33.61 11.95
N GLU A 299 -5.80 33.57 10.62
CA GLU A 299 -4.58 33.40 9.84
C GLU A 299 -3.57 34.52 10.12
N GLU A 300 -2.33 34.14 10.39
CA GLU A 300 -1.21 35.04 10.68
C GLU A 300 -0.24 35.13 9.51
N LEU A 301 0.00 34.01 8.83
CA LEU A 301 0.96 33.91 7.74
C LEU A 301 0.54 32.79 6.80
N GLU A 302 0.31 33.14 5.54
CA GLU A 302 0.21 32.20 4.42
C GLU A 302 1.53 32.21 3.65
N LEU A 303 2.14 31.03 3.47
CA LEU A 303 3.29 30.84 2.60
C LEU A 303 2.85 30.02 1.37
N PRO A 304 2.42 30.65 0.27
CA PRO A 304 2.25 29.96 -1.00
C PRO A 304 3.62 29.62 -1.58
N ILE A 305 3.89 28.33 -1.73
CA ILE A 305 5.15 27.78 -2.25
C ILE A 305 4.86 27.28 -3.67
N THR A 306 5.07 28.15 -4.65
CA THR A 306 4.94 27.77 -6.05
C THR A 306 5.95 26.70 -6.43
N ALA A 307 5.58 25.78 -7.34
CA ALA A 307 6.46 24.69 -7.82
C ALA A 307 7.83 25.17 -8.38
N ARG A 308 7.97 26.48 -8.68
CA ARG A 308 9.22 27.12 -9.09
C ARG A 308 10.20 27.34 -7.92
N GLN A 309 9.69 27.45 -6.69
CA GLN A 309 10.46 27.69 -5.46
C GLN A 309 11.01 26.38 -4.85
N GLU A 310 10.33 25.24 -4.99
CA GLU A 310 10.88 23.93 -4.56
C GLU A 310 12.17 23.55 -5.33
N GLY A 311 12.36 24.10 -6.54
CA GLY A 311 13.54 23.83 -7.39
C GLY A 311 14.59 24.95 -7.44
N GLU A 312 14.24 26.17 -7.03
CA GLU A 312 15.11 27.35 -7.01
C GLU A 312 15.13 27.97 -5.60
N ASN A 313 16.12 27.56 -4.81
CA ASN A 313 16.44 28.09 -3.47
C ASN A 313 16.26 29.62 -3.39
N SER A 314 15.30 30.13 -2.59
CA SER A 314 15.01 31.58 -2.51
C SER A 314 16.04 32.35 -1.69
N CYS A 315 17.18 32.61 -2.34
CA CYS A 315 18.40 33.15 -1.74
C CYS A 315 19.06 34.21 -2.64
N GLY A 316 18.30 34.76 -3.59
CA GLY A 316 18.76 35.81 -4.50
C GLY A 316 18.26 37.19 -4.06
N GLU A 317 19.14 38.19 -4.11
CA GLU A 317 18.83 39.61 -3.91
C GLU A 317 17.78 40.15 -4.93
N TYR A 318 17.46 39.37 -5.97
CA TYR A 318 16.51 39.68 -7.05
C TYR A 318 15.57 38.51 -7.41
N SER A 319 15.07 37.71 -6.45
CA SER A 319 14.01 36.75 -6.76
C SER A 319 12.63 37.40 -6.66
N TRP A 320 12.04 37.79 -7.78
CA TRP A 320 10.66 38.33 -7.86
C TRP A 320 9.59 37.26 -7.52
N THR A 321 10.02 36.06 -7.11
CA THR A 321 9.18 34.88 -6.87
C THR A 321 9.70 34.00 -5.72
N GLY A 322 10.51 34.51 -4.76
CA GLY A 322 11.08 33.73 -3.65
C GLY A 322 10.71 34.28 -2.28
N ILE A 323 10.66 33.44 -1.23
CA ILE A 323 10.49 33.92 0.15
C ILE A 323 11.87 34.32 0.68
N LEU A 324 12.04 35.61 0.97
CA LEU A 324 13.32 36.17 1.41
C LEU A 324 13.89 35.39 2.61
N ASP A 325 15.17 35.05 2.54
CA ASP A 325 15.94 34.37 3.59
C ASP A 325 15.38 33.02 4.04
N LYS A 326 14.61 32.32 3.17
CA LYS A 326 14.14 30.95 3.43
C LYS A 326 14.46 30.01 2.29
N LEU A 327 14.72 28.74 2.61
CA LEU A 327 14.76 27.63 1.66
C LEU A 327 13.67 26.64 2.03
N ILE A 328 12.87 26.21 1.04
CA ILE A 328 11.71 25.35 1.27
C ILE A 328 11.74 24.16 0.32
N TYR A 329 11.57 22.96 0.87
CA TYR A 329 11.56 21.70 0.14
C TYR A 329 10.89 20.60 0.99
N GLY A 330 10.57 19.44 0.43
CA GLY A 330 9.86 18.42 1.20
C GLY A 330 9.92 17.00 0.64
N GLY A 331 9.09 16.13 1.21
CA GLY A 331 8.89 14.75 0.79
C GLY A 331 7.42 14.37 0.85
N GLY A 332 6.99 13.41 0.01
CA GLY A 332 5.59 12.98 -0.09
C GLY A 332 4.64 14.00 -0.73
N TYR A 333 3.35 13.67 -0.82
CA TYR A 333 2.29 14.58 -1.26
C TYR A 333 1.08 14.44 -0.34
N THR A 334 0.38 15.54 -0.10
CA THR A 334 -0.86 15.53 0.69
C THR A 334 -1.90 14.64 0.04
N PRO A 335 -2.45 13.64 0.76
CA PRO A 335 -3.57 12.86 0.26
C PRO A 335 -4.79 13.75 0.02
N LEU A 336 -5.57 13.45 -1.02
CA LEU A 336 -6.87 14.07 -1.18
C LEU A 336 -7.85 13.44 -0.18
N TYR A 337 -8.72 14.26 0.40
CA TYR A 337 -9.78 13.81 1.30
C TYR A 337 -10.99 13.37 0.50
N LEU A 338 -11.58 12.25 0.91
CA LEU A 338 -12.63 11.58 0.16
C LEU A 338 -13.90 11.47 1.01
N GLN A 339 -15.03 11.79 0.39
CA GLN A 339 -16.35 11.52 0.91
C GLN A 339 -17.05 10.52 -0.02
N SER A 340 -17.40 9.36 0.51
CA SER A 340 -18.13 8.32 -0.21
C SER A 340 -19.59 8.29 0.24
N THR A 341 -20.50 8.42 -0.71
CA THR A 341 -21.91 8.08 -0.53
C THR A 341 -22.04 6.57 -0.70
N ALA A 342 -22.26 5.86 0.39
CA ALA A 342 -22.43 4.42 0.43
C ALA A 342 -23.90 4.06 0.26
N THR A 343 -24.22 3.15 -0.64
CA THR A 343 -25.58 2.67 -0.93
C THR A 343 -25.74 1.22 -0.46
N PHE A 344 -26.88 0.91 0.16
CA PHE A 344 -27.19 -0.38 0.76
C PHE A 344 -28.60 -0.83 0.36
N GLU A 345 -28.80 -2.15 0.27
CA GLU A 345 -30.12 -2.75 0.01
C GLU A 345 -30.94 -2.95 1.29
N SER A 346 -30.31 -2.88 2.47
CA SER A 346 -30.98 -2.99 3.76
C SER A 346 -30.36 -2.04 4.79
N GLY A 347 -31.19 -1.55 5.72
CA GLY A 347 -30.76 -0.73 6.86
C GLY A 347 -30.39 -1.54 8.10
N ASP A 348 -30.39 -2.87 8.01
CA ASP A 348 -30.10 -3.75 9.14
C ASP A 348 -28.62 -3.65 9.57
N ASN A 349 -28.34 -3.91 10.85
CA ASN A 349 -26.99 -3.92 11.45
C ASN A 349 -26.16 -2.63 11.28
N HIS A 350 -26.79 -1.45 11.28
CA HIS A 350 -26.11 -0.17 11.02
C HIS A 350 -25.43 -0.11 9.63
N CYS A 351 -26.00 -0.79 8.64
CA CYS A 351 -25.66 -0.58 7.22
C CYS A 351 -24.21 -0.98 6.91
N VAL A 352 -23.93 -2.25 7.14
CA VAL A 352 -22.65 -2.90 6.84
C VAL A 352 -22.72 -3.52 5.45
N SER A 353 -21.59 -3.56 4.72
CA SER A 353 -21.48 -4.09 3.35
C SER A 353 -22.30 -3.31 2.30
N PRO A 354 -21.81 -2.13 1.84
CA PRO A 354 -22.46 -1.41 0.76
C PRO A 354 -22.43 -2.21 -0.54
N ILE A 355 -23.41 -1.95 -1.40
CA ILE A 355 -23.41 -2.44 -2.79
C ILE A 355 -22.67 -1.50 -3.73
N TYR A 356 -22.62 -0.21 -3.38
CA TYR A 356 -22.07 0.84 -4.23
C TYR A 356 -21.48 1.98 -3.40
N LEU A 357 -20.33 2.49 -3.81
CA LEU A 357 -19.75 3.74 -3.30
C LEU A 357 -19.62 4.75 -4.44
N ASP A 358 -20.21 5.93 -4.27
CA ASP A 358 -19.95 7.11 -5.11
C ASP A 358 -19.09 8.10 -4.32
N THR A 359 -17.82 8.21 -4.68
CA THR A 359 -16.80 8.94 -3.92
C THR A 359 -16.35 10.17 -4.66
N THR A 360 -16.31 11.29 -3.94
CA THR A 360 -15.86 12.59 -4.45
C THR A 360 -14.72 13.12 -3.60
N VAL A 361 -13.91 13.99 -4.20
CA VAL A 361 -12.86 14.72 -3.49
C VAL A 361 -13.50 15.91 -2.77
N VAL A 362 -13.21 16.03 -1.47
CA VAL A 362 -13.71 17.10 -0.60
C VAL A 362 -12.57 17.82 0.11
N GLY A 363 -12.86 18.99 0.70
CA GLY A 363 -11.90 19.70 1.54
C GLY A 363 -11.60 18.97 2.84
N THR A 364 -10.49 19.32 3.49
CA THR A 364 -10.15 18.74 4.79
C THR A 364 -11.23 19.04 5.83
N ASN A 365 -11.61 18.02 6.63
CA ASN A 365 -12.70 18.05 7.61
C ASN A 365 -14.11 18.30 7.04
N ALA A 366 -14.30 18.31 5.72
CA ALA A 366 -15.63 18.46 5.11
C ALA A 366 -16.49 17.19 5.23
N CYS A 367 -15.86 16.03 5.43
CA CYS A 367 -16.55 14.75 5.55
C CYS A 367 -16.87 14.42 7.01
N THR A 368 -18.13 14.10 7.29
CA THR A 368 -18.58 13.53 8.57
C THR A 368 -19.22 12.18 8.30
N ALA A 369 -18.64 11.11 8.87
CA ALA A 369 -19.16 9.77 8.68
C ALA A 369 -20.52 9.61 9.36
N SER A 370 -21.43 8.88 8.72
CA SER A 370 -22.73 8.58 9.32
C SER A 370 -22.59 7.43 10.33
N GLU A 371 -23.23 7.55 11.49
CA GLU A 371 -23.35 6.42 12.44
C GLU A 371 -24.34 5.36 11.95
N ASP A 372 -25.42 5.81 11.29
CA ASP A 372 -26.47 4.99 10.69
C ASP A 372 -26.77 5.44 9.25
N CYS A 373 -27.25 4.53 8.40
CA CYS A 373 -27.77 4.90 7.09
C CYS A 373 -29.23 5.36 7.17
N THR A 374 -29.61 6.21 6.21
CA THR A 374 -30.97 6.75 6.08
C THR A 374 -31.66 6.12 4.89
N ALA A 375 -32.97 5.85 5.02
CA ALA A 375 -33.77 5.37 3.90
C ALA A 375 -33.82 6.39 2.76
N ALA A 376 -33.63 5.91 1.54
CA ALA A 376 -33.59 6.67 0.30
C ALA A 376 -34.36 5.91 -0.78
N GLY A 377 -35.70 6.05 -0.76
CA GLY A 377 -36.59 5.21 -1.56
C GLY A 377 -36.60 3.78 -1.04
N ASP A 378 -36.36 2.81 -1.93
CA ASP A 378 -36.26 1.38 -1.59
C ASP A 378 -34.85 0.97 -1.10
N LEU A 379 -33.89 1.91 -1.12
CA LEU A 379 -32.51 1.71 -0.71
C LEU A 379 -32.21 2.48 0.58
N PHE A 380 -30.99 2.32 1.08
CA PHE A 380 -30.46 3.11 2.18
C PHE A 380 -29.12 3.74 1.80
N THR A 381 -28.82 4.91 2.36
CA THR A 381 -27.58 5.64 2.08
C THR A 381 -26.89 6.12 3.35
N GLY A 382 -25.56 6.03 3.38
CA GLY A 382 -24.71 6.56 4.46
C GLY A 382 -23.46 7.25 3.92
N THR A 383 -22.74 7.96 4.79
CA THR A 383 -21.48 8.64 4.43
C THR A 383 -20.28 7.92 5.05
N LEU A 384 -19.28 7.59 4.23
CA LEU A 384 -17.97 7.11 4.66
C LEU A 384 -16.90 8.15 4.33
N CYS A 385 -15.95 8.34 5.25
CA CYS A 385 -14.87 9.30 5.11
C CYS A 385 -13.54 8.57 4.97
N SER A 386 -12.75 8.94 3.96
CA SER A 386 -11.48 8.31 3.64
C SER A 386 -10.49 9.32 3.06
N SER A 387 -9.37 8.85 2.53
CA SER A 387 -8.39 9.62 1.80
C SER A 387 -7.77 8.78 0.68
N THR A 388 -7.15 9.40 -0.31
CA THR A 388 -6.41 8.66 -1.35
C THR A 388 -5.25 7.81 -0.80
N ALA A 389 -4.83 8.02 0.45
CA ALA A 389 -3.83 7.20 1.11
C ALA A 389 -4.39 5.91 1.71
N THR A 390 -5.66 5.91 2.15
CA THR A 390 -6.30 4.81 2.89
C THR A 390 -7.45 4.16 2.13
N PHE A 391 -7.91 4.76 1.03
CA PHE A 391 -9.12 4.35 0.31
C PHE A 391 -9.18 2.85 -0.02
N LYS A 392 -8.06 2.25 -0.43
CA LYS A 392 -8.03 0.82 -0.76
C LYS A 392 -8.33 -0.06 0.46
N ASP A 393 -7.71 0.26 1.60
CA ASP A 393 -7.91 -0.48 2.84
C ASP A 393 -9.32 -0.22 3.40
N ASP A 394 -9.79 1.03 3.32
CA ASP A 394 -11.13 1.43 3.75
C ASP A 394 -12.22 0.76 2.89
N ALA A 395 -12.02 0.64 1.58
CA ALA A 395 -12.92 -0.08 0.67
C ALA A 395 -12.94 -1.59 0.98
N VAL A 396 -11.78 -2.22 1.18
CA VAL A 396 -11.73 -3.64 1.60
C VAL A 396 -12.44 -3.85 2.93
N ALA A 397 -12.26 -2.93 3.89
CA ALA A 397 -12.95 -2.99 5.17
C ALA A 397 -14.47 -2.83 5.02
N ALA A 398 -14.94 -1.94 4.13
CA ALA A 398 -16.35 -1.70 3.90
C ALA A 398 -17.06 -2.88 3.22
N PHE A 399 -16.47 -3.48 2.19
CA PHE A 399 -17.07 -4.57 1.42
C PHE A 399 -16.82 -5.97 2.04
N HIS A 400 -15.94 -6.07 3.03
CA HIS A 400 -15.59 -7.33 3.70
C HIS A 400 -15.16 -8.44 2.72
N SER A 401 -15.93 -9.53 2.62
CA SER A 401 -15.68 -10.66 1.73
C SER A 401 -16.37 -10.53 0.37
N THR A 402 -17.17 -9.49 0.18
CA THR A 402 -17.88 -9.26 -1.07
C THR A 402 -16.88 -8.80 -2.13
N PRO A 403 -16.81 -9.45 -3.30
CA PRO A 403 -15.94 -8.99 -4.39
C PRO A 403 -16.42 -7.64 -4.91
N PHE A 404 -15.48 -6.79 -5.34
CA PHE A 404 -15.82 -5.45 -5.87
C PHE A 404 -14.82 -4.97 -6.92
N VAL A 405 -15.28 -4.04 -7.77
CA VAL A 405 -14.49 -3.33 -8.78
C VAL A 405 -14.50 -1.83 -8.45
N VAL A 406 -13.34 -1.20 -8.50
CA VAL A 406 -13.12 0.24 -8.29
C VAL A 406 -12.75 0.88 -9.62
N VAL A 407 -13.37 2.02 -9.91
CA VAL A 407 -13.10 2.89 -11.05
C VAL A 407 -12.73 4.28 -10.54
N GLU A 408 -11.44 4.62 -10.59
CA GLU A 408 -10.93 5.96 -10.32
C GLU A 408 -10.94 6.78 -11.61
N THR A 409 -11.51 7.97 -11.61
CA THR A 409 -11.59 8.87 -12.79
C THR A 409 -10.81 10.15 -12.54
N PHE A 410 -10.01 10.55 -13.51
CA PHE A 410 -9.09 11.68 -13.44
C PHE A 410 -9.46 12.76 -14.46
N THR A 411 -8.91 13.96 -14.27
CA THR A 411 -9.06 15.06 -15.22
C THR A 411 -8.44 14.67 -16.57
N ALA A 412 -9.14 14.97 -17.67
CA ALA A 412 -8.71 14.56 -19.00
C ALA A 412 -7.28 15.06 -19.34
N GLY A 413 -6.43 14.13 -19.80
CA GLY A 413 -5.04 14.42 -20.19
C GLY A 413 -4.07 14.60 -19.03
N ALA A 414 -4.48 14.25 -17.80
CA ALA A 414 -3.61 14.33 -16.61
C ALA A 414 -2.81 13.05 -16.34
N ASP A 415 -2.85 12.06 -17.25
CA ASP A 415 -2.14 10.77 -17.15
C ASP A 415 -2.37 10.06 -15.79
N CYS A 416 -3.60 10.15 -15.29
CA CYS A 416 -4.02 9.66 -13.97
C CYS A 416 -3.10 10.11 -12.81
N ALA A 417 -2.62 11.35 -12.86
CA ALA A 417 -1.95 11.96 -11.73
C ALA A 417 -2.90 12.01 -10.52
N THR A 418 -2.47 11.52 -9.36
CA THR A 418 -3.29 11.45 -8.15
C THR A 418 -3.91 12.79 -7.74
N THR A 419 -3.23 13.91 -8.05
CA THR A 419 -3.71 15.28 -7.80
C THR A 419 -4.85 15.72 -8.73
N SER A 420 -5.12 14.97 -9.79
CA SER A 420 -6.17 15.24 -10.78
C SER A 420 -7.38 14.31 -10.63
N LEU A 421 -7.41 13.49 -9.56
CA LEU A 421 -8.52 12.61 -9.25
C LEU A 421 -9.80 13.42 -9.07
N THR A 422 -10.86 13.02 -9.75
CA THR A 422 -12.16 13.71 -9.74
C THR A 422 -13.24 12.93 -9.01
N SER A 423 -13.30 11.61 -9.22
CA SER A 423 -14.24 10.73 -8.55
C SER A 423 -13.71 9.30 -8.46
N ILE A 424 -14.23 8.53 -7.50
CA ILE A 424 -14.04 7.09 -7.42
C ILE A 424 -15.41 6.42 -7.30
N LYS A 425 -15.68 5.44 -8.16
CA LYS A 425 -16.87 4.59 -8.04
C LYS A 425 -16.45 3.18 -7.65
N THR A 426 -17.12 2.58 -6.69
CA THR A 426 -16.88 1.18 -6.29
C THR A 426 -18.17 0.39 -6.41
N TYR A 427 -18.11 -0.73 -7.11
CA TYR A 427 -19.23 -1.57 -7.50
C TYR A 427 -19.06 -2.97 -6.93
N THR A 428 -20.05 -3.50 -6.23
CA THR A 428 -20.09 -4.93 -5.89
C THR A 428 -20.06 -5.78 -7.15
N ALA A 429 -19.17 -6.77 -7.18
CA ALA A 429 -18.92 -7.63 -8.32
C ALA A 429 -19.43 -9.07 -8.06
N ASP A 430 -20.70 -9.21 -7.66
CA ASP A 430 -21.31 -10.49 -7.27
C ASP A 430 -22.19 -11.12 -8.36
N LEU A 431 -22.13 -10.58 -9.59
CA LEU A 431 -22.94 -10.96 -10.75
C LEU A 431 -24.45 -10.68 -10.61
N LYS A 432 -24.89 -9.89 -9.62
CA LYS A 432 -26.27 -9.46 -9.50
C LYS A 432 -26.49 -8.04 -10.03
N CYS A 433 -27.71 -7.80 -10.49
CA CYS A 433 -28.17 -6.45 -10.78
C CYS A 433 -28.41 -5.71 -9.47
N HIS A 434 -27.75 -4.58 -9.28
CA HIS A 434 -27.90 -3.74 -8.10
C HIS A 434 -28.42 -2.36 -8.48
N ALA A 435 -29.56 -1.97 -7.93
CA ALA A 435 -30.10 -0.63 -8.10
C ALA A 435 -29.26 0.40 -7.31
N THR A 436 -29.00 1.56 -7.91
CA THR A 436 -28.38 2.73 -7.25
C THR A 436 -29.38 3.86 -7.05
N GLY A 437 -30.63 3.64 -7.46
CA GLY A 437 -31.78 4.52 -7.29
C GLY A 437 -32.96 4.04 -8.14
N ALA A 438 -34.04 4.83 -8.21
CA ALA A 438 -35.26 4.45 -8.92
C ALA A 438 -35.12 4.33 -10.45
N GLY A 439 -34.03 4.85 -11.04
CA GLY A 439 -33.82 4.89 -12.49
C GLY A 439 -32.39 4.57 -12.92
N ALA A 440 -31.63 3.87 -12.07
CA ALA A 440 -30.27 3.46 -12.39
C ALA A 440 -29.91 2.18 -11.64
N SER A 441 -29.13 1.33 -12.29
CA SER A 441 -28.55 0.13 -11.70
C SER A 441 -27.20 -0.17 -12.35
N PHE A 442 -26.49 -1.15 -11.80
CA PHE A 442 -25.26 -1.65 -12.39
C PHE A 442 -25.18 -3.17 -12.27
N LEU A 443 -24.29 -3.74 -13.08
CA LEU A 443 -23.79 -5.11 -12.98
C LEU A 443 -22.26 -5.04 -13.09
N ALA A 444 -21.54 -5.62 -12.13
CA ALA A 444 -20.09 -5.71 -12.20
C ALA A 444 -19.59 -7.14 -11.97
N THR A 445 -18.44 -7.45 -12.55
CA THR A 445 -17.81 -8.78 -12.49
C THR A 445 -16.30 -8.67 -12.34
N ARG A 446 -15.71 -9.68 -11.69
CA ARG A 446 -14.27 -9.90 -11.62
C ARG A 446 -14.00 -11.41 -11.67
N SER A 447 -13.49 -11.89 -12.79
CA SER A 447 -13.20 -13.31 -13.02
C SER A 447 -12.01 -13.82 -12.20
N GLU A 448 -11.83 -15.14 -12.15
CA GLU A 448 -10.63 -15.82 -11.63
C GLU A 448 -9.35 -15.31 -12.32
N SER A 449 -9.40 -15.09 -13.64
CA SER A 449 -8.28 -14.54 -14.41
C SER A 449 -7.93 -13.10 -14.02
N GLY A 450 -8.82 -12.40 -13.29
CA GLY A 450 -8.68 -11.01 -12.89
C GLY A 450 -9.24 -10.01 -13.91
N ASP A 451 -9.96 -10.48 -14.92
CA ASP A 451 -10.67 -9.63 -15.88
C ASP A 451 -11.90 -9.02 -15.20
N MET A 452 -12.17 -7.74 -15.46
CA MET A 452 -13.22 -6.98 -14.81
C MET A 452 -14.14 -6.35 -15.84
N THR A 453 -15.45 -6.36 -15.54
CA THR A 453 -16.47 -5.68 -16.35
C THR A 453 -17.38 -4.87 -15.44
N VAL A 454 -17.77 -3.68 -15.87
CA VAL A 454 -18.84 -2.87 -15.25
C VAL A 454 -19.80 -2.41 -16.34
N VAL A 455 -21.10 -2.60 -16.12
CA VAL A 455 -22.18 -2.13 -16.98
C VAL A 455 -23.13 -1.28 -16.15
N ASP A 456 -23.30 -0.02 -16.52
CA ASP A 456 -24.30 0.87 -15.93
C ASP A 456 -25.60 0.81 -16.75
N PHE A 457 -26.75 0.91 -16.10
CA PHE A 457 -28.08 0.83 -16.73
C PHE A 457 -28.93 2.06 -16.38
N SER A 458 -29.86 2.39 -17.27
CA SER A 458 -30.78 3.53 -17.15
C SER A 458 -32.13 3.19 -16.52
N ASP A 459 -32.23 2.00 -15.95
CA ASP A 459 -33.38 1.51 -15.18
C ASP A 459 -32.88 0.69 -13.99
N ALA A 460 -33.74 0.44 -12.99
CA ALA A 460 -33.35 -0.29 -11.79
C ALA A 460 -33.28 -1.82 -11.96
N ALA A 461 -33.72 -2.37 -13.09
CA ALA A 461 -33.83 -3.80 -13.35
C ALA A 461 -32.75 -4.33 -14.33
N CYS A 462 -31.73 -3.51 -14.63
CA CYS A 462 -30.66 -3.82 -15.58
C CYS A 462 -31.15 -4.24 -16.98
N GLN A 463 -32.20 -3.59 -17.51
CA GLN A 463 -32.73 -3.93 -18.84
C GLN A 463 -32.17 -3.06 -19.99
N HIS A 464 -31.76 -1.83 -19.69
CA HIS A 464 -31.33 -0.84 -20.69
C HIS A 464 -29.93 -0.31 -20.35
N ALA A 465 -28.91 -0.98 -20.88
CA ALA A 465 -27.50 -0.61 -20.69
C ALA A 465 -27.21 0.81 -21.24
N ILE A 466 -26.38 1.54 -20.53
CA ILE A 466 -25.90 2.87 -20.90
C ILE A 466 -24.51 2.74 -21.52
N GLY A 467 -24.44 2.98 -22.83
CA GLY A 467 -23.17 2.92 -23.55
C GLY A 467 -22.58 1.50 -23.60
N ASP A 468 -21.29 1.43 -23.91
CA ASP A 468 -20.56 0.17 -23.95
C ASP A 468 -20.07 -0.22 -22.54
N PRO A 469 -20.05 -1.53 -22.20
CA PRO A 469 -19.44 -2.01 -20.97
C PRO A 469 -18.00 -1.52 -20.77
N LEU A 470 -17.66 -1.11 -19.55
CA LEU A 470 -16.28 -0.90 -19.16
C LEU A 470 -15.63 -2.26 -18.92
N THR A 471 -14.72 -2.65 -19.80
CA THR A 471 -13.99 -3.93 -19.69
C THR A 471 -12.49 -3.68 -19.53
N VAL A 472 -11.90 -4.31 -18.51
CA VAL A 472 -10.46 -4.23 -18.23
C VAL A 472 -9.92 -5.63 -18.01
N GLY A 473 -9.00 -6.05 -18.88
CA GLY A 473 -8.30 -7.33 -18.70
C GLY A 473 -7.31 -7.28 -17.53
N ALA A 474 -6.94 -8.45 -17.02
CA ALA A 474 -6.04 -8.59 -15.87
C ALA A 474 -4.73 -7.80 -16.01
N ASP A 475 -4.13 -7.77 -17.20
CA ASP A 475 -2.89 -7.01 -17.49
C ASP A 475 -3.09 -5.48 -17.42
N GLY A 476 -4.32 -5.02 -17.60
CA GLY A 476 -4.71 -3.61 -17.53
C GLY A 476 -5.07 -3.13 -16.12
N ALA A 477 -5.29 -4.04 -15.17
CA ALA A 477 -5.68 -3.70 -13.82
C ALA A 477 -4.65 -2.78 -13.13
N GLY A 478 -5.13 -1.69 -12.53
CA GLY A 478 -4.32 -0.69 -11.85
C GLY A 478 -3.47 0.21 -12.78
N ARG A 479 -3.64 0.10 -14.10
CA ARG A 479 -2.96 0.98 -15.07
C ARG A 479 -3.86 2.15 -15.46
N CYS A 480 -3.23 3.29 -15.71
CA CYS A 480 -3.92 4.43 -16.29
C CYS A 480 -4.26 4.17 -17.76
N SER A 481 -5.54 4.28 -18.11
CA SER A 481 -6.04 4.23 -19.48
C SER A 481 -7.26 5.12 -19.60
N ASN A 482 -7.32 5.97 -20.63
CA ASN A 482 -8.42 6.91 -20.85
C ASN A 482 -8.79 7.73 -19.61
N ASP A 483 -7.77 8.24 -18.91
CA ASP A 483 -7.92 9.02 -17.67
C ASP A 483 -8.66 8.25 -16.55
N GLN A 484 -8.60 6.91 -16.57
CA GLN A 484 -9.16 6.04 -15.55
C GLN A 484 -8.14 5.01 -15.05
N ILE A 485 -8.28 4.63 -13.78
CA ILE A 485 -7.62 3.46 -13.20
C ILE A 485 -8.71 2.52 -12.69
N VAL A 486 -8.67 1.26 -13.13
CA VAL A 486 -9.64 0.23 -12.74
C VAL A 486 -8.92 -0.92 -12.05
N TYR A 487 -9.43 -1.34 -10.90
CA TYR A 487 -8.91 -2.50 -10.15
C TYR A 487 -10.03 -3.13 -9.33
N GLY A 488 -9.81 -4.31 -8.77
CA GLY A 488 -10.82 -4.96 -7.94
C GLY A 488 -10.21 -5.97 -6.99
N VAL A 489 -11.01 -6.38 -6.01
CA VAL A 489 -10.65 -7.34 -4.95
C VAL A 489 -11.71 -8.44 -4.91
N GLY A 490 -11.27 -9.67 -4.63
CA GLY A 490 -12.15 -10.85 -4.59
C GLY A 490 -12.45 -11.41 -5.99
N GLU A 491 -13.13 -12.55 -6.02
CA GLU A 491 -13.58 -13.18 -7.24
C GLU A 491 -15.11 -13.21 -7.24
N SER A 492 -15.72 -12.88 -8.38
CA SER A 492 -17.17 -13.04 -8.54
C SER A 492 -17.55 -14.51 -8.32
N PRO A 493 -18.72 -14.78 -7.71
CA PRO A 493 -19.24 -16.14 -7.65
C PRO A 493 -19.35 -16.76 -9.06
N THR A 494 -19.33 -18.08 -9.19
CA THR A 494 -19.66 -18.70 -10.47
C THR A 494 -21.19 -18.67 -10.68
N VAL A 495 -21.65 -18.11 -11.80
CA VAL A 495 -23.06 -18.21 -12.23
C VAL A 495 -23.18 -19.38 -13.20
N LEU A 496 -24.14 -20.25 -12.93
CA LEU A 496 -24.44 -21.40 -13.79
C LEU A 496 -25.55 -21.01 -14.76
N SER A 497 -25.26 -21.05 -16.06
CA SER A 497 -26.28 -21.01 -17.12
C SER A 497 -27.03 -22.33 -17.10
N THR A 498 -28.33 -22.28 -16.90
CA THR A 498 -29.15 -23.48 -16.71
C THR A 498 -30.03 -23.74 -17.93
N VAL A 499 -29.93 -24.95 -18.49
CA VAL A 499 -30.85 -25.46 -19.50
C VAL A 499 -31.74 -26.53 -18.88
N LEU A 500 -33.04 -26.41 -19.12
CA LEU A 500 -34.07 -27.30 -18.60
C LEU A 500 -34.63 -28.11 -19.76
N SER A 501 -34.70 -29.44 -19.60
CA SER A 501 -35.33 -30.35 -20.57
C SER A 501 -36.68 -30.85 -20.08
N PHE A 502 -37.63 -30.99 -21.00
CA PHE A 502 -39.01 -31.38 -20.76
C PHE A 502 -39.50 -32.37 -21.82
N ASP A 503 -40.32 -33.35 -21.43
CA ASP A 503 -40.93 -34.29 -22.39
C ASP A 503 -42.12 -33.69 -23.17
N ASN A 504 -42.58 -32.48 -22.81
CA ASN A 504 -43.81 -31.92 -23.35
C ASN A 504 -43.68 -30.45 -23.78
N ALA A 505 -44.45 -30.10 -24.81
CA ALA A 505 -44.50 -28.76 -25.41
C ALA A 505 -44.98 -27.65 -24.48
N GLY A 506 -45.54 -27.99 -23.31
CA GLY A 506 -45.95 -27.02 -22.31
C GLY A 506 -44.83 -26.62 -21.35
N CYS A 507 -43.68 -27.31 -21.37
CA CYS A 507 -42.57 -27.13 -20.44
C CYS A 507 -43.02 -27.00 -18.97
N THR A 508 -43.99 -27.82 -18.54
CA THR A 508 -44.61 -27.67 -17.21
C THR A 508 -43.94 -28.50 -16.10
N LYS A 509 -43.16 -29.52 -16.47
CA LYS A 509 -42.48 -30.44 -15.55
C LYS A 509 -41.12 -30.83 -16.14
N PRO A 510 -40.02 -30.28 -15.62
CA PRO A 510 -38.70 -30.61 -16.13
C PRO A 510 -38.34 -32.04 -15.75
N VAL A 511 -37.62 -32.71 -16.64
CA VAL A 511 -37.11 -34.06 -16.45
C VAL A 511 -35.61 -34.04 -16.25
N GLN A 512 -34.93 -33.03 -16.78
CA GLN A 512 -33.51 -32.81 -16.62
C GLN A 512 -33.19 -31.31 -16.47
N LEU A 513 -32.13 -31.02 -15.73
CA LEU A 513 -31.52 -29.69 -15.63
C LEU A 513 -30.02 -29.84 -15.84
N ILE A 514 -29.44 -29.02 -16.70
CA ILE A 514 -27.99 -28.92 -16.86
C ILE A 514 -27.58 -27.49 -16.61
N ALA A 515 -26.63 -27.29 -15.72
CA ALA A 515 -26.07 -26.01 -15.35
C ALA A 515 -24.58 -26.00 -15.73
N THR A 516 -24.18 -25.09 -16.61
CA THR A 516 -22.79 -24.95 -17.06
C THR A 516 -22.23 -23.56 -16.73
N ASN A 517 -20.92 -23.48 -16.55
CA ASN A 517 -20.20 -22.23 -16.30
C ASN A 517 -20.15 -21.36 -17.58
N GLU A 518 -21.25 -20.71 -17.97
CA GLU A 518 -21.21 -19.66 -19.00
C GLU A 518 -21.31 -18.26 -18.38
N PHE A 519 -20.40 -17.37 -18.81
CA PHE A 519 -20.21 -16.00 -18.29
C PHE A 519 -21.37 -15.02 -18.60
N SER A 520 -22.40 -15.46 -19.33
CA SER A 520 -23.58 -14.65 -19.64
C SER A 520 -24.81 -15.54 -19.72
N CYS A 521 -25.82 -15.27 -18.89
CA CYS A 521 -27.07 -16.01 -18.91
C CYS A 521 -28.23 -15.08 -19.28
N THR A 522 -29.07 -15.50 -20.24
CA THR A 522 -30.35 -14.85 -20.56
C THR A 522 -31.46 -15.87 -20.37
N ALA A 523 -32.28 -15.68 -19.32
CA ALA A 523 -33.40 -16.58 -19.08
C ALA A 523 -34.45 -16.45 -20.19
N SER A 524 -35.05 -17.56 -20.59
CA SER A 524 -36.09 -17.61 -21.60
C SER A 524 -37.19 -18.56 -21.15
N THR A 525 -38.42 -18.04 -21.10
CA THR A 525 -39.63 -18.83 -20.85
C THR A 525 -40.16 -19.49 -22.12
N VAL A 526 -39.48 -19.33 -23.27
CA VAL A 526 -39.91 -19.93 -24.54
C VAL A 526 -39.56 -21.42 -24.54
N CYS A 527 -40.59 -22.26 -24.55
CA CYS A 527 -40.45 -23.71 -24.69
C CYS A 527 -40.13 -24.06 -26.15
N THR A 528 -38.88 -24.44 -26.43
CA THR A 528 -38.41 -24.70 -27.79
C THR A 528 -38.39 -26.20 -28.07
N ALA A 529 -39.01 -26.63 -29.16
CA ALA A 529 -39.04 -28.04 -29.55
C ALA A 529 -37.71 -28.48 -30.17
N THR A 530 -37.18 -29.58 -29.67
CA THR A 530 -36.00 -30.30 -30.20
C THR A 530 -36.43 -31.72 -30.59
N SER A 531 -35.55 -32.53 -31.17
CA SER A 531 -35.86 -33.91 -31.54
C SER A 531 -36.12 -34.77 -30.28
N GLY A 532 -37.39 -34.94 -29.91
CA GLY A 532 -37.84 -35.83 -28.83
C GLY A 532 -38.05 -35.17 -27.47
N HIS A 533 -37.65 -33.91 -27.28
CA HIS A 533 -37.79 -33.16 -26.03
C HIS A 533 -37.96 -31.65 -26.28
N TYR A 534 -38.14 -30.87 -25.23
CA TYR A 534 -38.32 -29.42 -25.27
C TYR A 534 -37.39 -28.73 -24.28
N LEU A 535 -36.89 -27.54 -24.62
CA LEU A 535 -35.89 -26.81 -23.84
C LEU A 535 -36.38 -25.43 -23.37
N GLN A 536 -35.95 -25.03 -22.18
CA GLN A 536 -36.01 -23.63 -21.67
C GLN A 536 -34.69 -23.24 -21.01
N HIS A 537 -34.42 -21.93 -20.91
CA HIS A 537 -33.22 -21.39 -20.28
C HIS A 537 -33.57 -20.67 -18.98
N SER A 538 -32.80 -20.92 -17.92
CA SER A 538 -32.91 -20.25 -16.63
C SER A 538 -31.52 -19.81 -16.16
N CYS A 539 -31.48 -18.81 -15.29
CA CYS A 539 -30.25 -18.27 -14.72
C CYS A 539 -30.32 -18.39 -13.21
N SER A 540 -29.32 -19.02 -12.61
CA SER A 540 -29.23 -19.09 -11.16
C SER A 540 -27.79 -19.29 -10.68
N ALA A 541 -27.46 -18.65 -9.57
CA ALA A 541 -26.21 -18.90 -8.84
C ALA A 541 -26.34 -20.08 -7.85
N ASP A 542 -27.57 -20.53 -7.54
CA ASP A 542 -27.83 -21.64 -6.62
C ASP A 542 -28.58 -22.77 -7.34
N HIS A 543 -27.83 -23.79 -7.76
CA HIS A 543 -28.36 -24.93 -8.48
C HIS A 543 -29.26 -25.82 -7.59
N PHE A 544 -29.07 -25.86 -6.28
CA PHE A 544 -29.94 -26.61 -5.36
C PHE A 544 -31.29 -25.94 -5.20
N HIS A 545 -31.31 -24.62 -5.01
CA HIS A 545 -32.55 -23.85 -4.96
C HIS A 545 -33.33 -23.97 -6.29
N THR A 546 -32.61 -23.92 -7.40
CA THR A 546 -33.19 -24.07 -8.74
C THR A 546 -33.80 -25.45 -8.91
N ALA A 547 -33.05 -26.52 -8.62
CA ALA A 547 -33.56 -27.89 -8.67
C ALA A 547 -34.80 -28.07 -7.78
N ALA A 548 -34.76 -27.59 -6.53
CA ALA A 548 -35.88 -27.68 -5.61
C ALA A 548 -37.13 -26.95 -6.11
N THR A 549 -36.96 -25.78 -6.72
CA THR A 549 -38.07 -25.00 -7.29
C THR A 549 -38.67 -25.69 -8.52
N MET A 550 -37.81 -26.25 -9.37
CA MET A 550 -38.19 -26.84 -10.65
C MET A 550 -38.82 -28.23 -10.51
N PHE A 551 -38.23 -29.10 -9.69
CA PHE A 551 -38.73 -30.47 -9.47
C PHE A 551 -39.74 -30.55 -8.32
N GLY A 552 -39.78 -29.54 -7.44
CA GLY A 552 -40.73 -29.45 -6.34
C GLY A 552 -40.59 -30.61 -5.35
N VAL A 553 -41.67 -31.36 -5.14
CA VAL A 553 -41.70 -32.53 -4.25
C VAL A 553 -41.38 -33.84 -4.96
N ALA A 554 -41.18 -33.82 -6.29
CA ALA A 554 -40.82 -35.02 -7.04
C ALA A 554 -39.40 -35.47 -6.69
N PRO A 555 -39.11 -36.78 -6.70
CA PRO A 555 -37.77 -37.26 -6.41
C PRO A 555 -36.79 -36.95 -7.55
N TYR A 556 -35.57 -36.51 -7.22
CA TYR A 556 -34.53 -36.21 -8.19
C TYR A 556 -33.11 -36.42 -7.63
N VAL A 557 -32.15 -36.61 -8.53
CA VAL A 557 -30.71 -36.72 -8.23
C VAL A 557 -29.99 -35.49 -8.79
N VAL A 558 -29.10 -34.89 -8.00
CA VAL A 558 -28.17 -33.83 -8.43
C VAL A 558 -26.77 -34.43 -8.55
N VAL A 559 -26.09 -34.14 -9.65
CA VAL A 559 -24.71 -34.53 -9.97
C VAL A 559 -23.90 -33.25 -10.14
N GLU A 560 -23.02 -32.94 -9.20
CA GLU A 560 -22.04 -31.87 -9.35
C GLU A 560 -20.78 -32.43 -10.03
N LEU A 561 -20.32 -31.76 -11.08
CA LEU A 561 -19.10 -32.04 -11.83
C LEU A 561 -18.03 -31.04 -11.43
N TYR A 562 -16.81 -31.50 -11.19
CA TYR A 562 -15.69 -30.67 -10.75
C TYR A 562 -14.52 -30.77 -11.72
N LYS A 563 -13.71 -29.70 -11.83
CA LYS A 563 -12.52 -29.68 -12.71
C LYS A 563 -11.41 -30.62 -12.21
N GLU A 564 -11.30 -30.74 -10.89
CA GLU A 564 -10.20 -31.43 -10.21
C GLU A 564 -10.73 -32.60 -9.36
N ASP A 565 -9.88 -33.58 -9.11
CA ASP A 565 -10.19 -34.83 -8.40
C ASP A 565 -10.40 -34.67 -6.88
N ASP A 566 -10.13 -33.48 -6.34
CA ASP A 566 -10.44 -33.10 -4.96
C ASP A 566 -11.83 -32.45 -4.80
N CYS A 567 -12.55 -32.26 -5.91
CA CYS A 567 -13.86 -31.61 -5.98
C CYS A 567 -13.89 -30.24 -5.26
N THR A 568 -12.90 -29.39 -5.54
CA THR A 568 -12.79 -28.01 -5.02
C THR A 568 -13.41 -26.96 -5.95
N THR A 569 -13.27 -27.12 -7.27
CA THR A 569 -13.76 -26.15 -8.28
C THR A 569 -14.91 -26.75 -9.09
N LEU A 570 -16.12 -26.21 -8.92
CA LEU A 570 -17.32 -26.67 -9.62
C LEU A 570 -17.25 -26.31 -11.11
N ASP A 571 -17.42 -27.31 -11.99
CA ASP A 571 -17.38 -27.17 -13.44
C ASP A 571 -18.79 -27.16 -14.07
N GLY A 572 -19.71 -27.92 -13.48
CA GLY A 572 -21.10 -27.96 -13.92
C GLY A 572 -21.99 -28.76 -12.97
N VAL A 573 -23.28 -28.73 -13.22
CA VAL A 573 -24.29 -29.47 -12.45
C VAL A 573 -25.27 -30.12 -13.41
N GLN A 574 -25.65 -31.36 -13.14
CA GLN A 574 -26.72 -32.06 -13.86
C GLN A 574 -27.75 -32.56 -12.85
N VAL A 575 -29.03 -32.48 -13.16
CA VAL A 575 -30.12 -32.96 -12.30
C VAL A 575 -31.05 -33.82 -13.13
N TYR A 576 -31.42 -34.97 -12.58
CA TYR A 576 -32.24 -35.98 -13.24
C TYR A 576 -33.48 -36.30 -12.43
N SER A 577 -34.65 -36.29 -13.07
CA SER A 577 -35.91 -36.78 -12.51
C SER A 577 -35.79 -38.26 -12.18
N SER A 578 -36.15 -38.66 -10.95
CA SER A 578 -36.06 -40.04 -10.46
C SER A 578 -37.43 -40.71 -10.41
N ASP A 579 -38.23 -40.56 -11.46
CA ASP A 579 -39.61 -41.08 -11.55
C ASP A 579 -39.71 -42.48 -12.18
N LYS A 580 -38.57 -43.10 -12.52
CA LYS A 580 -38.42 -44.41 -13.17
C LYS A 580 -38.89 -44.46 -14.64
N ASN A 581 -39.29 -43.35 -15.23
CA ASN A 581 -39.64 -43.28 -16.64
C ASN A 581 -38.37 -43.09 -17.49
N CYS A 582 -38.49 -43.40 -18.78
CA CYS A 582 -37.48 -43.07 -19.77
C CYS A 582 -37.67 -41.64 -20.24
N HIS A 583 -36.60 -40.85 -20.18
CA HIS A 583 -36.58 -39.46 -20.63
C HIS A 583 -35.49 -39.26 -21.67
N VAL A 584 -35.74 -38.39 -22.65
CA VAL A 584 -34.73 -37.98 -23.62
C VAL A 584 -33.85 -36.92 -22.98
N ASP A 585 -32.55 -37.17 -22.96
CA ASP A 585 -31.50 -36.27 -22.49
C ASP A 585 -31.32 -35.10 -23.47
N ILE A 586 -30.69 -34.02 -23.03
CA ILE A 586 -30.47 -32.80 -23.84
C ILE A 586 -29.70 -33.07 -25.13
N ASP A 587 -28.79 -34.04 -25.09
CA ASP A 587 -27.92 -34.39 -26.21
C ASP A 587 -28.58 -35.35 -27.22
N GLY A 588 -29.85 -35.70 -26.97
CA GLY A 588 -30.65 -36.62 -27.79
C GLY A 588 -30.48 -38.09 -27.41
N THR A 589 -29.67 -38.39 -26.38
CA THR A 589 -29.63 -39.71 -25.75
C THR A 589 -30.80 -39.87 -24.76
N SER A 590 -30.79 -40.88 -23.89
CA SER A 590 -31.86 -41.05 -22.90
C SER A 590 -31.34 -41.55 -21.57
N PHE A 591 -32.10 -41.28 -20.53
CA PHE A 591 -31.79 -41.73 -19.19
C PHE A 591 -33.02 -42.27 -18.47
N THR A 592 -32.75 -43.12 -17.47
CA THR A 592 -33.70 -43.44 -16.40
C THR A 592 -33.00 -43.21 -15.08
N SER A 593 -33.71 -42.64 -14.11
CA SER A 593 -33.21 -42.55 -12.74
C SER A 593 -34.23 -43.11 -11.76
N THR A 594 -33.72 -43.78 -10.73
CA THR A 594 -34.53 -44.32 -9.65
C THR A 594 -33.93 -43.92 -8.31
N LEU A 595 -34.80 -43.59 -7.36
CA LEU A 595 -34.44 -43.44 -5.96
C LEU A 595 -35.44 -44.25 -5.12
N ALA A 596 -34.91 -45.13 -4.27
CA ALA A 596 -35.69 -45.90 -3.31
C ALA A 596 -35.95 -45.07 -2.05
N GLU A 597 -36.96 -45.48 -1.27
CA GLU A 597 -37.27 -44.85 0.03
C GLU A 597 -36.10 -44.93 1.03
N THR A 598 -35.23 -45.93 0.86
CA THR A 598 -34.00 -46.14 1.63
C THR A 598 -32.84 -45.20 1.27
N GLY A 599 -33.01 -44.37 0.23
CA GLY A 599 -32.04 -43.36 -0.19
C GLY A 599 -30.91 -43.88 -1.10
N ASP A 600 -31.01 -45.11 -1.58
CA ASP A 600 -30.21 -45.69 -2.66
C ASP A 600 -30.98 -45.69 -3.98
N GLY A 601 -30.29 -45.87 -5.10
CA GLY A 601 -30.90 -45.81 -6.42
C GLY A 601 -29.95 -46.13 -7.55
N ASP A 602 -30.42 -45.92 -8.78
CA ASP A 602 -29.63 -46.10 -9.99
C ASP A 602 -29.85 -44.89 -10.91
N LEU A 603 -28.77 -44.39 -11.51
CA LEU A 603 -28.82 -43.49 -12.66
C LEU A 603 -28.28 -44.25 -13.87
N VAL A 604 -29.08 -44.33 -14.92
CA VAL A 604 -28.76 -45.12 -16.12
C VAL A 604 -28.84 -44.23 -17.34
N HIS A 605 -27.76 -44.19 -18.11
CA HIS A 605 -27.69 -43.51 -19.41
C HIS A 605 -27.64 -44.54 -20.54
N TYR A 606 -28.31 -44.22 -21.63
CA TYR A 606 -28.46 -45.06 -22.84
C TYR A 606 -28.06 -44.23 -24.05
N SER A 607 -27.35 -44.81 -25.02
CA SER A 607 -26.93 -44.06 -26.22
C SER A 607 -28.05 -43.79 -27.24
N ASP A 608 -29.25 -44.33 -27.03
CA ASP A 608 -30.45 -44.07 -27.84
C ASP A 608 -31.45 -43.14 -27.13
N ASP A 609 -32.54 -42.77 -27.80
CA ASP A 609 -33.59 -41.88 -27.30
C ASP A 609 -34.77 -42.61 -26.61
N LYS A 610 -34.64 -43.92 -26.33
CA LYS A 610 -35.76 -44.79 -25.91
C LYS A 610 -35.46 -45.68 -24.71
N CYS A 611 -34.27 -45.60 -24.14
CA CYS A 611 -33.80 -46.45 -23.06
C CYS A 611 -33.78 -47.95 -23.42
N GLU A 612 -33.55 -48.28 -24.70
CA GLU A 612 -33.56 -49.66 -25.21
C GLU A 612 -32.14 -50.23 -25.42
N ALA A 613 -31.12 -49.37 -25.37
CA ALA A 613 -29.72 -49.74 -25.56
C ALA A 613 -29.24 -50.79 -24.55
N THR A 614 -28.33 -51.65 -25.00
CA THR A 614 -27.81 -52.78 -24.22
C THR A 614 -26.29 -52.92 -24.36
N GLY A 615 -25.65 -53.62 -23.43
CA GLY A 615 -24.19 -53.81 -23.46
C GLY A 615 -23.46 -52.51 -23.17
N ASP A 616 -22.43 -52.21 -23.96
CA ASP A 616 -21.56 -51.03 -23.79
C ASP A 616 -22.28 -49.70 -24.10
N ASP A 617 -23.44 -49.76 -24.78
CA ASP A 617 -24.30 -48.61 -25.09
C ASP A 617 -25.23 -48.22 -23.92
N LYS A 618 -25.07 -48.87 -22.77
CA LYS A 618 -25.81 -48.60 -21.53
C LYS A 618 -24.86 -48.49 -20.35
N THR A 619 -24.82 -47.32 -19.72
CA THR A 619 -24.02 -47.08 -18.51
C THR A 619 -24.94 -47.03 -17.29
N THR A 620 -24.64 -47.81 -16.26
CA THR A 620 -25.42 -47.84 -14.99
C THR A 620 -24.54 -47.41 -13.83
N THR A 621 -24.89 -46.29 -13.21
CA THR A 621 -24.26 -45.76 -12.01
C THR A 621 -25.12 -46.12 -10.81
N ALA A 622 -24.65 -47.07 -10.01
CA ALA A 622 -25.30 -47.47 -8.76
C ALA A 622 -25.08 -46.39 -7.68
N LEU A 623 -26.16 -45.76 -7.23
CA LEU A 623 -26.13 -44.69 -6.23
C LEU A 623 -26.33 -45.28 -4.84
N SER A 624 -25.22 -45.57 -4.15
CA SER A 624 -25.27 -46.09 -2.78
C SER A 624 -25.65 -45.01 -1.76
N VAL A 625 -26.26 -45.39 -0.64
CA VAL A 625 -26.56 -44.50 0.50
C VAL A 625 -25.31 -43.73 1.00
N LYS A 626 -24.12 -44.32 0.85
CA LYS A 626 -22.86 -43.68 1.21
C LYS A 626 -22.49 -42.54 0.25
N MET A 627 -22.78 -42.69 -1.04
CA MET A 627 -22.56 -41.65 -2.05
C MET A 627 -23.55 -40.49 -1.86
N LEU A 628 -24.78 -40.80 -1.44
CA LEU A 628 -25.88 -39.84 -1.29
C LEU A 628 -26.05 -39.27 0.13
N GLY A 629 -25.08 -39.48 1.03
CA GLY A 629 -25.15 -39.04 2.42
C GLY A 629 -25.02 -37.52 2.60
N ALA A 630 -25.20 -37.02 3.82
CA ALA A 630 -25.15 -35.58 4.14
C ALA A 630 -23.80 -34.87 3.84
N LYS A 631 -22.75 -35.63 3.55
CA LYS A 631 -21.47 -35.16 3.02
C LYS A 631 -21.02 -36.15 1.93
N PRO A 632 -21.48 -35.99 0.68
CA PRO A 632 -21.10 -36.88 -0.41
C PRO A 632 -19.57 -36.88 -0.56
N PRO A 633 -18.94 -38.06 -0.62
CA PRO A 633 -17.52 -38.13 -0.96
C PRO A 633 -17.33 -37.67 -2.41
N CYS A 634 -16.22 -36.96 -2.68
CA CYS A 634 -15.74 -36.83 -4.05
C CYS A 634 -15.38 -38.23 -4.54
N THR A 635 -15.99 -38.71 -5.62
CA THR A 635 -15.63 -40.02 -6.17
C THR A 635 -14.39 -39.85 -7.04
N ASN A 636 -13.22 -40.16 -6.47
CA ASN A 636 -11.87 -39.90 -7.01
C ASN A 636 -11.62 -40.42 -8.45
N SER A 637 -12.50 -41.24 -9.03
CA SER A 637 -12.40 -41.74 -10.41
C SER A 637 -13.19 -40.94 -11.45
N GLU A 638 -14.10 -40.07 -11.01
CA GLU A 638 -15.10 -39.42 -11.90
C GLU A 638 -15.27 -37.91 -11.65
N GLN A 639 -14.57 -37.31 -10.67
CA GLN A 639 -14.64 -35.86 -10.36
C GLN A 639 -16.08 -35.37 -10.07
N VAL A 640 -16.91 -36.22 -9.44
CA VAL A 640 -18.33 -35.95 -9.19
C VAL A 640 -18.74 -36.11 -7.74
N LYS A 641 -19.79 -35.38 -7.36
CA LYS A 641 -20.58 -35.59 -6.13
C LYS A 641 -22.05 -35.81 -6.48
N TYR A 642 -22.68 -36.75 -5.79
CA TYR A 642 -24.10 -37.09 -5.98
C TYR A 642 -24.93 -36.69 -4.77
N TYR A 643 -26.10 -36.10 -4.99
CA TYR A 643 -27.08 -35.76 -3.95
C TYR A 643 -28.46 -36.27 -4.37
N ALA A 644 -29.27 -36.70 -3.40
CA ALA A 644 -30.62 -37.23 -3.65
C ALA A 644 -31.67 -36.47 -2.84
N PHE A 645 -32.84 -36.27 -3.44
CA PHE A 645 -33.96 -35.55 -2.85
C PHE A 645 -35.24 -36.38 -3.08
N ASN A 646 -35.86 -36.91 -2.02
CA ASN A 646 -37.10 -37.73 -2.06
C ASN A 646 -38.16 -37.10 -1.13
N GLY A 647 -39.34 -36.72 -1.61
CA GLY A 647 -40.41 -36.12 -0.78
C GLY A 647 -41.64 -37.01 -0.51
N PRO A 648 -42.42 -36.84 0.60
CA PRO A 648 -42.07 -36.23 1.88
C PRO A 648 -42.22 -37.19 3.09
N ALA A 649 -41.28 -37.08 4.03
CA ALA A 649 -41.58 -37.14 5.47
C ALA A 649 -40.77 -36.08 6.20
N ASN A 650 -41.48 -35.17 6.87
CA ASN A 650 -40.99 -34.38 7.99
C ASN A 650 -41.90 -34.69 9.20
N PRO A 651 -41.33 -34.85 10.40
CA PRO A 651 -41.71 -33.91 11.44
C PRO A 651 -40.50 -33.31 12.16
N SER A 652 -40.46 -31.97 12.14
CA SER A 652 -39.78 -31.09 13.10
C SER A 652 -38.25 -31.20 13.23
N LYS A 653 -37.52 -30.46 12.39
CA LYS A 653 -36.48 -29.52 12.84
C LYS A 653 -36.49 -28.25 11.97
N THR A 654 -36.99 -27.16 12.55
CA THR A 654 -36.72 -25.79 12.09
C THR A 654 -35.20 -25.58 12.03
N PRO A 655 -34.63 -24.98 10.97
CA PRO A 655 -33.31 -24.37 11.06
C PRO A 655 -33.37 -23.31 12.16
N SER A 656 -32.49 -23.43 13.15
CA SER A 656 -32.34 -22.41 14.18
C SER A 656 -31.91 -21.09 13.52
N THR A 657 -32.86 -20.20 13.27
CA THR A 657 -32.58 -18.76 13.28
C THR A 657 -32.00 -18.45 14.67
N PRO A 658 -30.89 -17.71 14.80
CA PRO A 658 -30.49 -17.16 16.09
C PRO A 658 -31.64 -16.28 16.56
N THR A 659 -32.35 -16.74 17.59
CA THR A 659 -33.43 -15.96 18.17
C THR A 659 -32.77 -14.87 18.99
N THR A 660 -32.72 -13.65 18.46
CA THR A 660 -32.44 -12.47 19.27
C THR A 660 -33.57 -12.35 20.28
N THR A 661 -33.28 -12.67 21.53
CA THR A 661 -34.21 -12.50 22.65
C THR A 661 -34.51 -11.01 22.80
N THR A 662 -35.64 -10.58 22.25
CA THR A 662 -36.26 -9.31 22.63
C THR A 662 -36.89 -9.51 24.01
N ALA A 663 -36.11 -9.23 25.05
CA ALA A 663 -36.64 -9.07 26.40
C ALA A 663 -37.32 -7.69 26.49
N THR A 664 -38.65 -7.69 26.59
CA THR A 664 -39.40 -6.52 27.03
C THR A 664 -38.97 -6.18 28.46
N PRO A 665 -38.53 -4.95 28.76
CA PRO A 665 -38.14 -4.58 30.12
C PRO A 665 -39.39 -4.30 30.96
N THR A 666 -39.59 -5.12 31.99
CA THR A 666 -40.49 -4.75 33.10
C THR A 666 -39.69 -3.88 34.07
N SER A 667 -40.19 -2.67 34.30
CA SER A 667 -39.64 -1.70 35.24
C SER A 667 -39.69 -2.21 36.68
N THR A 668 -38.54 -2.27 37.34
CA THR A 668 -38.45 -2.08 38.79
C THR A 668 -37.21 -1.28 39.13
N THR A 669 -37.47 -0.10 39.67
CA THR A 669 -36.53 0.86 40.22
C THR A 669 -35.82 0.28 41.45
N GLU A 670 -34.49 0.26 41.46
CA GLU A 670 -33.71 0.50 42.67
C GLU A 670 -32.30 1.03 42.34
N ALA A 671 -31.84 1.96 43.18
CA ALA A 671 -30.71 2.86 42.99
C ALA A 671 -29.34 2.22 43.35
N PRO A 672 -28.20 2.84 43.00
CA PRO A 672 -26.92 2.16 42.81
C PRO A 672 -26.12 2.01 44.10
N THR A 673 -25.31 0.96 44.19
CA THR A 673 -24.15 0.94 45.10
C THR A 673 -22.92 0.39 44.37
N THR A 674 -21.86 1.18 44.45
CA THR A 674 -20.51 1.01 43.91
C THR A 674 -19.75 -0.18 44.50
N THR A 675 -18.98 -0.95 43.72
CA THR A 675 -17.53 -1.18 43.97
C THR A 675 -16.81 -1.93 42.84
N SER A 676 -15.52 -1.65 42.77
CA SER A 676 -14.48 -1.98 41.80
C SER A 676 -13.88 -3.40 41.87
N THR A 677 -13.07 -3.68 40.83
CA THR A 677 -11.83 -4.50 40.74
C THR A 677 -11.92 -5.85 40.03
N GLY A 678 -10.97 -6.08 39.12
CA GLY A 678 -10.59 -7.42 38.65
C GLY A 678 -9.95 -7.49 37.27
N SER A 679 -8.64 -7.21 37.21
CA SER A 679 -7.71 -7.39 36.09
C SER A 679 -7.67 -8.80 35.49
N GLY A 680 -7.46 -8.91 34.18
CA GLY A 680 -7.15 -10.15 33.47
C GLY A 680 -6.41 -9.88 32.15
N THR A 681 -5.09 -9.90 32.20
CA THR A 681 -4.15 -9.85 31.07
C THR A 681 -4.09 -11.20 30.35
N SER A 682 -4.11 -11.21 29.02
CA SER A 682 -3.65 -12.35 28.21
C SER A 682 -2.82 -11.87 27.02
N ASP A 683 -1.52 -12.17 27.11
CA ASP A 683 -0.52 -12.06 26.06
C ASP A 683 -0.85 -12.95 24.85
N ALA A 684 -0.74 -12.41 23.65
CA ALA A 684 -0.65 -13.18 22.41
C ALA A 684 0.51 -12.65 21.55
N SER A 685 1.67 -13.29 21.69
CA SER A 685 2.84 -13.06 20.82
C SER A 685 2.65 -13.79 19.50
N SER A 686 2.37 -13.05 18.41
CA SER A 686 2.37 -13.60 17.05
C SER A 686 3.78 -13.62 16.47
N ARG A 687 4.30 -14.83 16.18
CA ARG A 687 5.58 -15.03 15.48
C ARG A 687 5.30 -15.17 13.98
N PHE A 688 5.74 -14.16 13.24
CA PHE A 688 5.90 -14.16 11.79
C PHE A 688 6.92 -15.22 11.37
N VAL A 689 6.53 -16.19 10.55
CA VAL A 689 7.45 -17.08 9.82
C VAL A 689 7.24 -16.85 8.33
N VAL A 690 8.24 -16.23 7.72
CA VAL A 690 8.41 -16.08 6.28
C VAL A 690 8.86 -17.44 5.73
N SER A 691 8.11 -18.02 4.80
CA SER A 691 8.57 -19.17 4.01
C SER A 691 8.52 -18.83 2.52
N SER A 692 9.70 -18.63 1.96
CA SER A 692 9.96 -18.44 0.55
C SER A 692 10.30 -19.80 -0.07
N THR A 693 9.50 -20.31 -1.00
CA THR A 693 9.93 -21.38 -1.91
C THR A 693 9.41 -21.12 -3.32
N LEU A 694 10.32 -20.67 -4.18
CA LEU A 694 10.24 -20.73 -5.63
C LEU A 694 10.31 -22.19 -6.07
N THR A 695 9.35 -22.67 -6.84
CA THR A 695 9.49 -23.90 -7.64
C THR A 695 9.07 -23.62 -9.07
N VAL A 696 10.05 -23.71 -9.96
CA VAL A 696 9.93 -23.68 -11.42
C VAL A 696 9.41 -25.05 -11.85
N SER A 697 8.24 -25.10 -12.48
CA SER A 697 7.75 -26.31 -13.15
C SER A 697 7.53 -26.03 -14.64
N LEU A 698 8.38 -26.68 -15.43
CA LEU A 698 8.41 -26.73 -16.88
C LEU A 698 7.40 -27.80 -17.33
N MET A 699 6.34 -27.43 -18.05
CA MET A 699 5.39 -28.38 -18.64
C MET A 699 5.45 -28.34 -20.17
N LEU A 700 5.58 -29.54 -20.73
CA LEU A 700 5.71 -29.90 -22.13
C LEU A 700 4.39 -29.66 -22.90
N LEU A 701 4.49 -29.07 -24.09
CA LEU A 701 3.46 -29.11 -25.13
C LEU A 701 3.42 -30.52 -25.75
N ALA A 702 2.23 -31.11 -25.87
CA ALA A 702 1.93 -32.15 -26.84
C ALA A 702 0.62 -31.83 -27.57
N THR A 703 0.74 -31.77 -28.88
CA THR A 703 -0.25 -31.46 -29.91
C THR A 703 -1.22 -32.61 -30.19
N ALA A 704 -2.49 -32.29 -30.49
CA ALA A 704 -3.31 -33.06 -31.44
C ALA A 704 -4.40 -32.18 -32.05
N LEU A 705 -4.13 -31.65 -33.25
CA LEU A 705 -5.12 -31.09 -34.19
C LEU A 705 -5.33 -32.12 -35.31
N GLY A 706 -6.59 -32.35 -35.69
CA GLY A 706 -7.02 -33.11 -36.87
C GLY A 706 -8.55 -33.11 -36.93
N LEU A 707 -9.22 -32.07 -37.47
CA LEU A 707 -9.44 -31.74 -38.88
C LEU A 707 -10.40 -32.72 -39.59
N VAL A 708 -11.66 -32.33 -39.81
CA VAL A 708 -12.44 -32.69 -41.02
C VAL A 708 -13.47 -31.58 -41.33
N ILE A 709 -13.21 -30.91 -42.47
CA ILE A 709 -14.03 -30.04 -43.36
C ILE A 709 -14.49 -28.68 -42.84
#